data_AF-E6TY93-F1
#
_entry.id   AF-E6TY93-F1
#
_cell.length_a   1.000
_cell.length_b   1.000
_cell.length_c   1.000
_cell.angle_alpha   90.00
_cell.angle_beta   90.00
_cell.angle_gamma   90.00
#
_symmetry.space_group_name_H-M   'P 1'
#
loop_
_entity.id
_entity.type
_entity.pdbx_description
1 polymer ?
#
loop_
_entity_poly.entity_id
_entity_poly.type
_entity_poly.pdbx_seq_one_letter_code
_entity_poly.pdbx_strand_id
1 'polypeptide(L)'
;MRKRRIPLFLVFLAITLILPVGGGYANPNEAVVGNGSYSTIFPDIDYGGITDPGFQDQQGEPPETIYRSNNVTGPMQTNTWWGSLAVEQFSMNQYPHPFSVRHRAEGLHVFYDAPHNMVVNQNPEAGTWHINGAIGTDFLIKHSNTDNFQHSLVDDYNDWYVTGLLEDGSQNMRVTYGVGSPFIFVEYEGGSAELEFDIEPQIWENRGNVLGFSTHDNKHYAAFAPPGENWSGVGSLNLTNNSDYISVAKLPDQDSSMLDKYEEYAYSIVRDAIADFEYDENTGLVTTTFEVTTEAKAPGAPDATLFALYPHQYRNIADTSQNQLLQDYQIQTIRGNMMALEGKSFETELTYTGVLPSLPDLGSYDRDRLIGYLDDARSHFPTGSDTYELGKYLGKLATLAPIADQMGESDIAEEFRDELKSILEDWLKATDSNGNLKGNNLFYYNDNWGTILGYHAAHSSATRINDHHFHYGYFVKAAAEIARTDPEWAAEENWGGMIDLLVRDFAADRDDDLFPYLRMFDPYSGNSWADGLATFDSGNNQESSSEAMHAWTNVILWAEATGNTELRDRAIYLYTTELSAINEYFFDVHQEILPDEYEPEIVTINWGGKMDFATWWQSGLVEKYAISWLPFHGGSLYLGHHPDYVERAYEAIRSENGSTDWNLWSNMVWMYRSLTNPDDALNQMEARIDDYGSFNPGDETIIERGSTKAQTYHWIHNMNELGQVDPSVTSDHPIYAVFNKDGERTYIAYNYSNSPITVNFSDGHSVTVEANSFNIGNGEGSIDPGDPGDPGQPDPDPTPPGDPEERNPYSAIQAQSYDDMSGIQTEETSDESGDENIGWIANGDWVRYNNVNFNEGASSVNVRAASDADGGTVEFRLGSDTGQLIGTVDVSNTGGWQQWETFSGDVDVEGTHDLFLVFTSNSSNDLMNVNWFEFEQAEGSTDPDARNPYSPIQAQTYDDMSGIQTEETSDESGEENIGWIGNGDWVRFNNVNFNEGTSSVNIRAASDNDGGTVEFRIGSQSGTLIGTVDVSNTGGWQQWETFSGDVDVDGTHDLFLVFTGDSSQDLMNVNWIEFTSGGSDSGDNGGSNDGETHSHDHYTAGITNITENEATLFFNPSAESLYVDVHIRINGGNQLNYRMDESNGDWLRHLNLSSGDTIEYSFTYERSGAQYSTDWFSYSH
;
A
#
# COMPACT_ATOMS: atom_id res chain seq x y z
N MET A 1 -22.84 -50.59 -11.46
CA MET A 1 -22.20 -51.85 -11.94
C MET A 1 -20.74 -51.85 -11.50
N ARG A 2 -20.37 -52.76 -10.59
CA ARG A 2 -19.03 -52.85 -9.97
C ARG A 2 -17.91 -53.13 -10.98
N LYS A 3 -16.73 -52.53 -10.80
CA LYS A 3 -15.42 -53.17 -11.05
C LYS A 3 -14.28 -52.50 -10.25
N ARG A 4 -13.91 -53.14 -9.14
CA ARG A 4 -12.58 -53.05 -8.50
C ARG A 4 -11.54 -53.76 -9.37
N ARG A 5 -10.28 -53.30 -9.38
CA ARG A 5 -9.05 -54.12 -9.47
C ARG A 5 -7.77 -53.28 -9.23
N ILE A 6 -7.04 -53.63 -8.18
CA ILE A 6 -5.59 -53.40 -7.95
C ILE A 6 -4.97 -54.81 -7.84
N PRO A 7 -3.74 -55.10 -8.35
CA PRO A 7 -2.54 -55.06 -7.50
C PRO A 7 -1.21 -54.62 -8.18
N LEU A 8 -0.46 -53.79 -7.44
CA LEU A 8 1.00 -53.79 -7.14
C LEU A 8 2.03 -54.29 -8.18
N PHE A 9 3.03 -53.45 -8.51
CA PHE A 9 4.42 -53.89 -8.71
C PHE A 9 5.45 -52.76 -8.43
N LEU A 10 6.40 -53.07 -7.53
CA LEU A 10 7.59 -52.29 -7.16
C LEU A 10 8.62 -52.24 -8.30
N VAL A 11 9.28 -51.09 -8.49
CA VAL A 11 10.67 -51.00 -8.99
C VAL A 11 11.42 -49.90 -8.23
N PHE A 12 12.46 -50.31 -7.50
CA PHE A 12 13.49 -49.48 -6.88
C PHE A 12 14.49 -49.01 -7.95
N LEU A 13 14.84 -47.72 -7.97
CA LEU A 13 16.12 -47.27 -8.51
C LEU A 13 16.68 -46.14 -7.63
N ALA A 14 17.79 -46.42 -6.97
CA ALA A 14 18.56 -45.47 -6.18
C ALA A 14 19.60 -44.78 -7.07
N ILE A 15 19.63 -43.45 -7.07
CA ILE A 15 20.81 -42.64 -7.38
C ILE A 15 20.91 -41.56 -6.29
N THR A 16 22.04 -41.61 -5.59
CA THR A 16 22.53 -40.72 -4.55
C THR A 16 22.49 -39.24 -4.93
N LEU A 17 21.78 -38.42 -4.16
CA LEU A 17 22.13 -37.01 -3.95
C LEU A 17 22.80 -36.85 -2.59
N ILE A 18 23.84 -36.02 -2.60
CA ILE A 18 24.70 -35.70 -1.46
C ILE A 18 23.89 -34.79 -0.52
N LEU A 19 23.65 -35.26 0.70
CA LEU A 19 23.12 -34.47 1.80
C LEU A 19 24.17 -33.43 2.23
N PRO A 20 23.82 -32.15 2.45
CA PRO A 20 24.41 -31.41 3.54
C PRO A 20 23.81 -31.96 4.84
N VAL A 21 24.71 -32.37 5.73
CA VAL A 21 24.38 -32.81 7.08
C VAL A 21 24.10 -31.57 7.92
N GLY A 22 22.82 -31.32 8.21
CA GLY A 22 22.35 -30.47 9.30
C GLY A 22 21.14 -31.16 9.92
N GLY A 23 21.36 -31.89 11.03
CA GLY A 23 20.32 -32.70 11.66
C GLY A 23 19.43 -31.87 12.59
N GLY A 24 18.18 -31.67 12.19
CA GLY A 24 17.04 -31.47 13.08
C GLY A 24 16.10 -32.65 12.90
N TYR A 25 15.67 -33.30 13.99
CA TYR A 25 14.60 -34.28 13.91
C TYR A 25 13.31 -33.52 13.58
N ALA A 26 12.64 -33.82 12.45
CA ALA A 26 11.32 -33.24 12.16
C ALA A 26 10.39 -33.49 13.34
N ASN A 27 9.82 -32.41 13.92
CA ASN A 27 8.91 -32.53 15.03
C ASN A 27 7.62 -33.18 14.50
N PRO A 28 7.18 -34.35 15.02
CA PRO A 28 6.00 -35.03 14.51
C PRO A 28 4.69 -34.28 14.81
N ASN A 29 4.76 -33.20 15.59
CA ASN A 29 3.62 -32.42 16.05
C ASN A 29 3.40 -31.12 15.23
N GLU A 30 4.16 -30.91 14.16
CA GLU A 30 3.96 -29.81 13.21
C GLU A 30 3.83 -30.35 11.78
N ALA A 31 3.20 -29.57 10.91
CA ALA A 31 3.21 -29.75 9.47
C ALA A 31 3.92 -28.57 8.83
N VAL A 32 4.98 -28.85 8.06
CA VAL A 32 5.82 -27.84 7.40
C VAL A 32 5.14 -27.38 6.11
N VAL A 33 5.12 -26.07 5.88
CA VAL A 33 4.59 -25.41 4.69
C VAL A 33 5.57 -24.30 4.30
N GLY A 34 6.33 -24.51 3.21
CA GLY A 34 7.47 -23.66 2.88
C GLY A 34 8.50 -23.58 4.00
N ASN A 35 8.90 -22.36 4.39
CA ASN A 35 9.75 -22.06 5.55
C ASN A 35 8.99 -22.03 6.87
N GLY A 36 7.66 -21.99 6.82
CA GLY A 36 6.76 -21.99 7.98
C GLY A 36 6.26 -23.37 8.39
N SER A 37 5.40 -23.39 9.39
CA SER A 37 4.69 -24.58 9.86
C SER A 37 3.47 -24.24 10.70
N TYR A 38 2.49 -25.14 10.74
CA TYR A 38 1.38 -25.10 11.70
C TYR A 38 1.42 -26.31 12.64
N SER A 39 0.89 -26.14 13.85
CA SER A 39 0.78 -27.23 14.82
C SER A 39 -0.32 -28.21 14.44
N THR A 40 -0.08 -29.51 14.65
CA THR A 40 -1.10 -30.57 14.51
C THR A 40 -1.59 -31.10 15.86
N ILE A 41 -1.09 -30.53 16.96
CA ILE A 41 -1.59 -30.77 18.32
C ILE A 41 -1.88 -29.44 19.02
N PHE A 42 -2.84 -29.41 19.91
CA PHE A 42 -3.09 -28.23 20.73
C PHE A 42 -1.84 -27.87 21.56
N PRO A 43 -1.33 -26.62 21.50
CA PRO A 43 -0.11 -26.22 22.17
C PRO A 43 -0.28 -26.10 23.70
N ASP A 44 0.80 -26.32 24.44
CA ASP A 44 0.87 -25.96 25.86
C ASP A 44 0.99 -24.42 25.96
N ILE A 45 -0.15 -23.73 26.07
CA ILE A 45 -0.24 -22.27 26.00
C ILE A 45 0.68 -21.58 27.02
N ASP A 46 1.46 -20.61 26.54
CA ASP A 46 2.23 -19.70 27.38
C ASP A 46 1.44 -18.42 27.66
N TYR A 47 0.70 -18.44 28.78
CA TYR A 47 -0.13 -17.31 29.23
C TYR A 47 0.67 -16.05 29.61
N GLY A 48 2.01 -16.03 29.56
CA GLY A 48 2.82 -14.85 29.90
C GLY A 48 2.65 -14.37 31.36
N GLY A 49 2.18 -15.25 32.25
CA GLY A 49 1.84 -14.91 33.64
C GLY A 49 0.50 -14.18 33.83
N ILE A 50 -0.31 -14.01 32.78
CA ILE A 50 -1.65 -13.42 32.85
C ILE A 50 -2.61 -14.41 33.52
N THR A 51 -3.28 -13.97 34.59
CA THR A 51 -4.22 -14.79 35.37
C THR A 51 -5.68 -14.38 35.21
N ASP A 52 -5.97 -13.48 34.27
CA ASP A 52 -7.35 -13.09 33.98
C ASP A 52 -8.11 -14.27 33.36
N PRO A 53 -9.23 -14.73 33.95
CA PRO A 53 -9.96 -15.88 33.44
C PRO A 53 -10.50 -15.68 32.03
N GLY A 54 -10.93 -14.46 31.67
CA GLY A 54 -11.42 -14.16 30.33
C GLY A 54 -10.33 -14.38 29.29
N PHE A 55 -9.14 -13.84 29.52
CA PHE A 55 -7.98 -14.09 28.67
C PHE A 55 -7.62 -15.59 28.61
N GLN A 56 -7.59 -16.31 29.74
CA GLN A 56 -7.21 -17.72 29.75
C GLN A 56 -8.21 -18.60 29.01
N ASP A 57 -9.51 -18.36 29.19
CA ASP A 57 -10.59 -19.12 28.55
C ASP A 57 -10.61 -18.90 27.02
N GLN A 58 -10.11 -17.77 26.53
CA GLN A 58 -9.93 -17.51 25.09
C GLN A 58 -8.89 -18.46 24.45
N GLN A 59 -7.92 -18.96 25.22
CA GLN A 59 -6.84 -19.84 24.75
C GLN A 59 -7.28 -21.31 24.71
N GLY A 60 -8.51 -21.56 24.25
CA GLY A 60 -9.12 -22.88 24.17
C GLY A 60 -9.38 -23.34 22.74
N GLU A 61 -10.09 -24.44 22.60
CA GLU A 61 -10.54 -25.01 21.32
C GLU A 61 -12.06 -24.84 21.17
N PRO A 62 -12.59 -24.94 19.93
CA PRO A 62 -14.04 -24.99 19.71
C PRO A 62 -14.67 -26.25 20.32
N PRO A 63 -16.02 -26.33 20.41
CA PRO A 63 -16.70 -27.46 21.01
C PRO A 63 -16.28 -28.82 20.44
N GLU A 64 -16.00 -29.80 21.31
CA GLU A 64 -15.63 -31.15 20.86
C GLU A 64 -16.79 -31.85 20.13
N THR A 65 -18.02 -31.62 20.56
CA THR A 65 -19.21 -32.23 19.96
C THR A 65 -19.68 -31.43 18.76
N ILE A 66 -19.83 -32.11 17.63
CA ILE A 66 -20.48 -31.60 16.41
C ILE A 66 -21.73 -32.44 16.17
N TYR A 67 -22.90 -31.80 16.15
CA TYR A 67 -24.18 -32.43 15.86
C TYR A 67 -24.37 -32.60 14.35
N ARG A 68 -23.65 -33.58 13.78
CA ARG A 68 -23.75 -33.98 12.37
C ARG A 68 -24.00 -35.48 12.22
N SER A 69 -24.68 -35.88 11.15
CA SER A 69 -24.89 -37.29 10.83
C SER A 69 -23.63 -37.90 10.19
N ASN A 70 -23.65 -39.22 9.97
CA ASN A 70 -22.55 -39.90 9.26
C ASN A 70 -22.50 -39.59 7.74
N ASN A 71 -23.47 -38.84 7.21
CA ASN A 71 -23.47 -38.41 5.81
C ASN A 71 -22.56 -37.18 5.60
N VAL A 72 -22.33 -36.38 6.66
CA VAL A 72 -21.48 -35.19 6.63
C VAL A 72 -20.09 -35.56 7.15
N THR A 73 -19.09 -35.51 6.28
CA THR A 73 -17.70 -35.88 6.58
C THR A 73 -16.73 -34.81 6.06
N GLY A 74 -15.49 -34.83 6.55
CA GLY A 74 -14.49 -33.80 6.20
C GLY A 74 -14.60 -32.56 7.10
N PRO A 75 -13.97 -31.44 6.70
CA PRO A 75 -14.08 -30.15 7.36
C PRO A 75 -15.54 -29.75 7.56
N MET A 76 -15.90 -29.33 8.76
CA MET A 76 -17.26 -28.93 9.10
C MET A 76 -17.44 -27.44 8.77
N GLN A 77 -18.53 -27.12 8.07
CA GLN A 77 -18.87 -25.73 7.80
C GLN A 77 -19.20 -24.97 9.10
N THR A 78 -18.73 -23.73 9.21
CA THR A 78 -18.92 -22.81 10.34
C THR A 78 -19.35 -21.44 9.81
N ASN A 79 -19.62 -20.46 10.69
CA ASN A 79 -19.95 -19.08 10.27
C ASN A 79 -21.16 -19.05 9.31
N THR A 80 -22.19 -19.83 9.62
CA THR A 80 -23.40 -19.92 8.78
C THR A 80 -24.62 -19.38 9.49
N TRP A 81 -25.65 -19.03 8.71
CA TRP A 81 -26.96 -18.67 9.24
C TRP A 81 -27.63 -19.83 10.03
N TRP A 82 -27.19 -21.07 9.82
CA TRP A 82 -27.72 -22.29 10.45
C TRP A 82 -26.81 -22.90 11.52
N GLY A 83 -25.67 -22.27 11.84
CA GLY A 83 -24.58 -22.87 12.64
C GLY A 83 -25.00 -23.49 13.97
N SER A 84 -26.01 -22.93 14.65
CA SER A 84 -26.48 -23.47 15.94
C SER A 84 -26.97 -24.92 15.86
N LEU A 85 -27.41 -25.40 14.69
CA LEU A 85 -27.82 -26.79 14.47
C LEU A 85 -26.64 -27.78 14.57
N ALA A 86 -25.42 -27.33 14.28
CA ALA A 86 -24.21 -28.15 14.40
C ALA A 86 -23.62 -28.15 15.82
N VAL A 87 -24.07 -27.25 16.69
CA VAL A 87 -23.45 -26.97 18.00
C VAL A 87 -24.37 -27.34 19.15
N GLU A 88 -25.65 -27.01 19.06
CA GLU A 88 -26.65 -27.33 20.08
C GLU A 88 -27.23 -28.72 19.88
N GLN A 89 -27.72 -29.34 20.96
CA GLN A 89 -28.42 -30.63 20.87
C GLN A 89 -29.62 -30.59 19.90
N PHE A 90 -30.22 -29.41 19.71
CA PHE A 90 -31.21 -29.17 18.68
C PHE A 90 -30.80 -27.97 17.83
N SER A 91 -31.36 -26.78 18.07
CA SER A 91 -30.87 -25.54 17.47
C SER A 91 -31.31 -24.35 18.33
N MET A 92 -30.67 -23.20 18.17
CA MET A 92 -31.30 -21.94 18.56
C MET A 92 -32.28 -21.50 17.47
N ASN A 93 -32.89 -20.33 17.63
CA ASN A 93 -33.72 -19.76 16.57
C ASN A 93 -32.86 -19.33 15.36
N GLN A 94 -33.27 -19.75 14.17
CA GLN A 94 -32.59 -19.50 12.89
C GLN A 94 -33.51 -18.71 11.97
N TYR A 95 -32.95 -18.03 10.96
CA TYR A 95 -33.69 -17.15 10.05
C TYR A 95 -33.51 -17.54 8.58
N PRO A 96 -34.00 -18.72 8.15
CA PRO A 96 -34.10 -19.07 6.74
C PRO A 96 -35.21 -18.23 6.09
N HIS A 97 -34.91 -16.96 5.80
CA HIS A 97 -35.91 -16.01 5.34
C HIS A 97 -36.68 -16.55 4.12
N PRO A 98 -38.01 -16.44 4.14
CA PRO A 98 -38.79 -15.53 4.98
C PRO A 98 -39.14 -16.05 6.39
N PHE A 99 -38.80 -17.28 6.75
CA PHE A 99 -39.17 -17.84 8.04
C PHE A 99 -38.15 -17.52 9.15
N SER A 100 -38.59 -17.71 10.39
CA SER A 100 -37.71 -18.16 11.46
C SER A 100 -38.12 -19.55 11.94
N VAL A 101 -37.14 -20.39 12.29
CA VAL A 101 -37.36 -21.79 12.71
C VAL A 101 -36.46 -22.18 13.87
N ARG A 102 -36.90 -23.15 14.69
CA ARG A 102 -36.03 -23.78 15.70
C ARG A 102 -36.39 -25.24 15.94
N HIS A 103 -35.37 -26.08 16.07
CA HIS A 103 -35.49 -27.49 16.38
C HIS A 103 -35.69 -27.69 17.88
N ARG A 104 -36.59 -28.57 18.28
CA ARG A 104 -36.84 -28.97 19.67
C ARG A 104 -37.16 -30.47 19.73
N ALA A 105 -37.22 -31.02 20.94
CA ALA A 105 -37.54 -32.44 21.14
C ALA A 105 -38.91 -32.81 20.54
N GLU A 106 -39.85 -31.88 20.57
CA GLU A 106 -41.21 -32.04 20.06
C GLU A 106 -41.35 -31.87 18.53
N GLY A 107 -40.35 -31.32 17.84
CA GLY A 107 -40.39 -31.09 16.39
C GLY A 107 -39.72 -29.77 15.95
N LEU A 108 -40.17 -29.22 14.83
CA LEU A 108 -39.66 -27.95 14.27
C LEU A 108 -40.71 -26.85 14.42
N HIS A 109 -40.41 -25.84 15.24
CA HIS A 109 -41.24 -24.64 15.33
C HIS A 109 -41.02 -23.78 14.08
N VAL A 110 -42.10 -23.29 13.50
CA VAL A 110 -42.08 -22.37 12.35
C VAL A 110 -42.74 -21.05 12.77
N PHE A 111 -42.13 -19.94 12.37
CA PHE A 111 -42.62 -18.60 12.66
C PHE A 111 -42.33 -17.64 11.50
N TYR A 112 -43.12 -16.58 11.39
CA TYR A 112 -42.89 -15.43 10.53
C TYR A 112 -43.13 -14.14 11.31
N ASP A 113 -42.20 -13.21 11.22
CA ASP A 113 -42.37 -11.87 11.79
C ASP A 113 -43.29 -11.03 10.90
N ALA A 114 -44.56 -10.92 11.29
CA ALA A 114 -45.50 -10.01 10.67
C ALA A 114 -45.27 -8.56 11.16
N PRO A 115 -45.84 -7.53 10.52
CA PRO A 115 -45.65 -6.15 10.95
C PRO A 115 -46.00 -5.87 12.42
N HIS A 116 -46.94 -6.62 13.02
CA HIS A 116 -47.29 -6.47 14.44
C HIS A 116 -46.31 -7.16 15.41
N ASN A 117 -45.38 -7.98 14.90
CA ASN A 117 -44.30 -8.58 15.67
C ASN A 117 -43.04 -7.70 15.70
N MET A 118 -42.86 -6.88 14.67
CA MET A 118 -41.72 -5.98 14.54
C MET A 118 -41.80 -4.81 15.51
N VAL A 119 -40.67 -4.48 16.12
CA VAL A 119 -40.50 -3.33 17.02
C VAL A 119 -39.20 -2.60 16.72
N VAL A 120 -39.25 -1.27 16.81
CA VAL A 120 -38.08 -0.39 16.84
C VAL A 120 -38.00 0.20 18.25
N ASN A 121 -36.92 -0.10 18.97
CA ASN A 121 -36.71 0.38 20.33
C ASN A 121 -35.45 1.22 20.42
N GLN A 122 -35.54 2.35 21.12
CA GLN A 122 -34.41 3.19 21.47
C GLN A 122 -34.09 3.07 22.97
N ASN A 123 -32.82 2.98 23.32
CA ASN A 123 -32.32 3.25 24.67
C ASN A 123 -31.43 4.52 24.64
N PRO A 124 -31.99 5.69 24.99
CA PRO A 124 -31.26 6.96 24.89
C PRO A 124 -30.03 7.05 25.81
N GLU A 125 -30.05 6.40 26.98
CA GLU A 125 -28.91 6.44 27.92
C GLU A 125 -27.70 5.66 27.40
N ALA A 126 -27.95 4.56 26.68
CA ALA A 126 -26.91 3.77 26.04
C ALA A 126 -26.57 4.28 24.63
N GLY A 127 -27.36 5.20 24.07
CA GLY A 127 -27.24 5.63 22.68
C GLY A 127 -27.43 4.47 21.69
N THR A 128 -28.39 3.58 21.94
CA THR A 128 -28.59 2.36 21.14
C THR A 128 -30.00 2.26 20.57
N TRP A 129 -30.10 1.61 19.41
CA TRP A 129 -31.36 1.30 18.75
C TRP A 129 -31.41 -0.17 18.34
N HIS A 130 -32.60 -0.76 18.36
CA HIS A 130 -32.82 -2.17 18.03
C HIS A 130 -34.08 -2.34 17.19
N ILE A 131 -33.94 -2.90 15.99
CA ILE A 131 -35.05 -3.37 15.15
C ILE A 131 -35.11 -4.88 15.29
N ASN A 132 -36.17 -5.43 15.87
CA ASN A 132 -36.28 -6.88 16.07
C ASN A 132 -37.72 -7.38 15.96
N GLY A 133 -37.84 -8.67 15.64
CA GLY A 133 -39.08 -9.42 15.68
C GLY A 133 -39.31 -10.14 17.01
N ALA A 134 -40.13 -11.19 16.98
CA ALA A 134 -40.47 -12.02 18.12
C ALA A 134 -39.92 -13.45 17.98
N ILE A 135 -39.60 -14.08 19.11
CA ILE A 135 -39.32 -15.52 19.16
C ILE A 135 -40.62 -16.28 19.39
N GLY A 136 -41.46 -16.35 18.36
CA GLY A 136 -42.79 -16.95 18.41
C GLY A 136 -42.88 -18.36 17.84
N THR A 137 -44.09 -18.93 17.81
CA THR A 137 -44.40 -20.18 17.10
C THR A 137 -45.76 -20.01 16.45
N ASP A 138 -45.82 -20.07 15.13
CA ASP A 138 -47.08 -20.02 14.39
C ASP A 138 -47.70 -21.43 14.32
N PHE A 139 -46.86 -22.44 14.14
CA PHE A 139 -47.19 -23.86 14.27
C PHE A 139 -45.92 -24.69 14.48
N LEU A 140 -46.11 -25.91 14.98
CA LEU A 140 -45.09 -26.91 15.18
C LEU A 140 -45.27 -28.02 14.14
N ILE A 141 -44.23 -28.29 13.35
CA ILE A 141 -44.17 -29.48 12.49
C ILE A 141 -43.70 -30.65 13.36
N LYS A 142 -44.51 -31.71 13.42
CA LYS A 142 -44.31 -32.88 14.30
C LYS A 142 -44.30 -34.18 13.52
N HIS A 143 -43.81 -35.22 14.19
CA HIS A 143 -43.85 -36.61 13.76
C HIS A 143 -44.93 -37.39 14.53
N SER A 144 -45.83 -38.09 13.85
CA SER A 144 -47.03 -38.69 14.46
C SER A 144 -46.79 -39.75 15.54
N ASN A 145 -45.58 -40.32 15.61
CA ASN A 145 -45.22 -41.36 16.59
C ASN A 145 -44.15 -40.94 17.62
N THR A 146 -43.64 -39.70 17.60
CA THR A 146 -42.72 -39.19 18.63
C THR A 146 -42.82 -37.67 18.77
N ASP A 147 -42.76 -37.19 20.01
CA ASP A 147 -42.66 -35.78 20.40
C ASP A 147 -41.46 -35.56 21.34
N ASN A 148 -40.50 -36.49 21.31
CA ASN A 148 -39.33 -36.47 22.18
C ASN A 148 -38.10 -37.01 21.41
N PHE A 149 -37.78 -36.34 20.30
CA PHE A 149 -36.51 -36.51 19.60
C PHE A 149 -35.33 -36.34 20.56
N GLN A 150 -34.25 -37.07 20.31
CA GLN A 150 -33.08 -37.06 21.19
C GLN A 150 -32.13 -35.91 20.87
N HIS A 151 -32.05 -35.54 19.60
CA HIS A 151 -31.22 -34.46 19.08
C HIS A 151 -31.69 -34.11 17.66
N SER A 152 -31.16 -33.01 17.12
CA SER A 152 -31.18 -32.70 15.68
C SER A 152 -29.76 -32.67 15.15
N LEU A 153 -29.50 -33.25 13.98
CA LEU A 153 -28.18 -33.29 13.35
C LEU A 153 -28.21 -32.55 12.02
N VAL A 154 -27.10 -31.92 11.63
CA VAL A 154 -26.86 -31.59 10.23
C VAL A 154 -26.66 -32.89 9.44
N ASP A 155 -27.58 -33.19 8.53
CA ASP A 155 -27.54 -34.41 7.69
C ASP A 155 -27.01 -34.13 6.28
N ASP A 156 -27.16 -32.88 5.81
CA ASP A 156 -26.62 -32.39 4.56
C ASP A 156 -26.61 -30.85 4.56
N TYR A 157 -25.76 -30.24 3.74
CA TYR A 157 -25.77 -28.80 3.46
C TYR A 157 -25.17 -28.52 2.09
N ASN A 158 -25.51 -27.37 1.54
CA ASN A 158 -24.91 -26.83 0.32
C ASN A 158 -24.66 -25.32 0.53
N ASP A 159 -24.56 -24.52 -0.53
CA ASP A 159 -24.11 -23.13 -0.40
C ASP A 159 -25.04 -22.27 0.47
N TRP A 160 -26.35 -22.55 0.52
CA TRP A 160 -27.28 -21.79 1.38
C TRP A 160 -28.49 -22.54 1.94
N TYR A 161 -28.67 -23.83 1.63
CA TYR A 161 -29.64 -24.71 2.31
C TYR A 161 -28.96 -25.63 3.32
N VAL A 162 -29.75 -26.07 4.30
CA VAL A 162 -29.36 -27.11 5.26
C VAL A 162 -30.48 -28.16 5.36
N THR A 163 -30.08 -29.42 5.59
CA THR A 163 -30.99 -30.50 5.98
C THR A 163 -30.74 -30.89 7.43
N GLY A 164 -31.68 -30.58 8.31
CA GLY A 164 -31.67 -31.01 9.71
C GLY A 164 -32.40 -32.32 9.91
N LEU A 165 -31.84 -33.24 10.69
CA LEU A 165 -32.37 -34.56 10.99
C LEU A 165 -32.67 -34.70 12.48
N LEU A 166 -33.96 -34.65 12.82
CA LEU A 166 -34.47 -34.98 14.15
C LEU A 166 -34.56 -36.50 14.30
N GLU A 167 -33.85 -37.08 15.27
CA GLU A 167 -33.75 -38.54 15.45
C GLU A 167 -34.33 -39.07 16.77
N ASP A 168 -35.13 -40.14 16.66
CA ASP A 168 -35.57 -40.98 17.77
C ASP A 168 -35.65 -42.45 17.33
N GLY A 169 -34.49 -43.09 17.21
CA GLY A 169 -34.37 -44.51 16.85
C GLY A 169 -34.82 -44.83 15.42
N SER A 170 -36.12 -45.12 15.24
CA SER A 170 -36.70 -45.38 13.90
C SER A 170 -37.80 -44.38 13.55
N GLN A 171 -38.03 -43.39 14.40
CA GLN A 171 -38.92 -42.26 14.19
C GLN A 171 -38.01 -41.07 13.88
N ASN A 172 -37.91 -40.68 12.60
CA ASN A 172 -37.03 -39.60 12.18
C ASN A 172 -37.80 -38.57 11.34
N MET A 173 -37.36 -37.31 11.41
CA MET A 173 -37.88 -36.23 10.59
C MET A 173 -36.72 -35.44 9.98
N ARG A 174 -36.55 -35.53 8.66
CA ARG A 174 -35.60 -34.68 7.91
C ARG A 174 -36.31 -33.43 7.45
N VAL A 175 -35.70 -32.28 7.67
CA VAL A 175 -36.24 -30.97 7.32
C VAL A 175 -35.19 -30.24 6.47
N THR A 176 -35.54 -29.92 5.22
CA THR A 176 -34.69 -29.13 4.32
C THR A 176 -35.27 -27.72 4.18
N TYR A 177 -34.44 -26.72 4.44
CA TYR A 177 -34.81 -25.31 4.43
C TYR A 177 -33.55 -24.44 4.21
N GLY A 178 -33.74 -23.20 3.77
CA GLY A 178 -32.65 -22.30 3.40
C GLY A 178 -33.07 -20.84 3.41
N VAL A 179 -32.11 -19.93 3.55
CA VAL A 179 -32.35 -18.51 3.24
C VAL A 179 -32.81 -18.38 1.78
N GLY A 180 -33.79 -17.52 1.52
CA GLY A 180 -34.36 -17.39 0.18
C GLY A 180 -35.27 -18.54 -0.26
N SER A 181 -35.62 -19.44 0.65
CA SER A 181 -36.60 -20.49 0.39
C SER A 181 -37.93 -20.13 1.04
N PRO A 182 -39.00 -19.86 0.27
CA PRO A 182 -40.32 -19.71 0.84
C PRO A 182 -40.97 -21.09 1.15
N PHE A 183 -40.20 -22.18 1.03
CA PHE A 183 -40.59 -23.56 1.38
C PHE A 183 -39.74 -24.14 2.52
N ILE A 184 -40.39 -24.98 3.32
CA ILE A 184 -39.78 -25.96 4.22
C ILE A 184 -40.23 -27.34 3.74
N PHE A 185 -39.29 -28.22 3.40
CA PHE A 185 -39.57 -29.59 2.96
C PHE A 185 -39.34 -30.58 4.10
N VAL A 186 -40.23 -31.56 4.26
CA VAL A 186 -40.18 -32.48 5.40
C VAL A 186 -40.39 -33.92 4.94
N GLU A 187 -39.44 -34.79 5.31
CA GLU A 187 -39.46 -36.23 5.04
C GLU A 187 -39.50 -37.00 6.36
N TYR A 188 -40.38 -37.99 6.46
CA TYR A 188 -40.63 -38.77 7.68
C TYR A 188 -40.19 -40.22 7.52
N GLU A 189 -39.59 -40.79 8.57
CA GLU A 189 -39.34 -42.22 8.69
C GLU A 189 -40.02 -42.76 9.94
N GLY A 190 -40.77 -43.87 9.82
CA GLY A 190 -41.41 -44.50 10.97
C GLY A 190 -42.63 -43.75 11.53
N GLY A 191 -43.22 -42.85 10.75
CA GLY A 191 -44.44 -42.12 11.06
C GLY A 191 -44.89 -41.26 9.89
N SER A 192 -45.59 -40.17 10.20
CA SER A 192 -46.23 -39.29 9.23
C SER A 192 -46.37 -37.87 9.80
N ALA A 193 -46.85 -36.94 8.97
CA ALA A 193 -46.96 -35.53 9.31
C ALA A 193 -48.07 -35.16 10.31
N GLU A 194 -47.73 -34.24 11.22
CA GLU A 194 -48.66 -33.50 12.07
C GLU A 194 -48.23 -32.02 12.15
N LEU A 195 -49.20 -31.11 12.05
CA LEU A 195 -49.03 -29.68 12.29
C LEU A 195 -49.87 -29.30 13.50
N GLU A 196 -49.21 -28.89 14.58
CA GLU A 196 -49.85 -28.48 15.84
C GLU A 196 -49.85 -26.95 15.98
N PHE A 197 -50.98 -26.40 16.42
CA PHE A 197 -51.20 -24.97 16.62
C PHE A 197 -51.72 -24.71 18.03
N ASP A 198 -51.29 -23.60 18.65
CA ASP A 198 -51.85 -23.16 19.95
C ASP A 198 -53.28 -22.63 19.81
N ILE A 199 -53.60 -22.01 18.67
CA ILE A 199 -54.93 -21.49 18.34
C ILE A 199 -55.30 -21.98 16.94
N GLU A 200 -56.56 -22.40 16.79
CA GLU A 200 -57.08 -23.00 15.57
C GLU A 200 -56.81 -22.12 14.34
N PRO A 201 -56.15 -22.63 13.30
CA PRO A 201 -55.89 -21.87 12.08
C PRO A 201 -57.16 -21.75 11.24
N GLN A 202 -57.29 -20.65 10.52
CA GLN A 202 -58.33 -20.50 9.50
C GLN A 202 -57.91 -21.25 8.24
N ILE A 203 -58.58 -22.36 7.94
CA ILE A 203 -58.45 -23.03 6.63
C ILE A 203 -59.33 -22.31 5.62
N TRP A 204 -58.73 -21.48 4.77
CA TRP A 204 -59.44 -20.71 3.75
C TRP A 204 -59.55 -21.45 2.41
N GLU A 205 -58.66 -22.43 2.16
CA GLU A 205 -58.76 -23.32 1.01
C GLU A 205 -58.37 -24.76 1.38
N ASN A 206 -59.16 -25.73 0.92
CA ASN A 206 -58.94 -27.15 1.17
C ASN A 206 -59.24 -27.96 -0.10
N ARG A 207 -58.19 -28.55 -0.68
CA ARG A 207 -58.24 -29.39 -1.89
C ARG A 207 -58.01 -30.87 -1.59
N GLY A 208 -58.06 -31.28 -0.32
CA GLY A 208 -57.72 -32.63 0.11
C GLY A 208 -56.26 -32.70 0.55
N ASN A 209 -55.33 -32.92 -0.39
CA ASN A 209 -53.89 -33.01 -0.13
C ASN A 209 -53.16 -31.65 -0.04
N VAL A 210 -53.84 -30.56 -0.42
CA VAL A 210 -53.33 -29.18 -0.32
C VAL A 210 -54.26 -28.33 0.52
N LEU A 211 -53.68 -27.57 1.45
CA LEU A 211 -54.36 -26.61 2.30
C LEU A 211 -53.76 -25.21 2.12
N GLY A 212 -54.61 -24.21 1.93
CA GLY A 212 -54.30 -22.82 2.22
C GLY A 212 -54.84 -22.47 3.61
N PHE A 213 -53.98 -22.01 4.52
CA PHE A 213 -54.37 -21.68 5.88
C PHE A 213 -53.78 -20.35 6.38
N SER A 214 -54.35 -19.85 7.47
CA SER A 214 -53.84 -18.66 8.15
C SER A 214 -53.84 -18.87 9.64
N THR A 215 -52.81 -18.35 10.31
CA THR A 215 -52.79 -18.29 11.76
C THR A 215 -53.90 -17.37 12.28
N HIS A 216 -54.18 -17.44 13.58
CA HIS A 216 -55.21 -16.63 14.22
C HIS A 216 -54.95 -15.11 14.13
N ASP A 217 -53.72 -14.71 13.85
CA ASP A 217 -53.26 -13.33 13.66
C ASP A 217 -52.94 -13.00 12.18
N ASN A 218 -53.56 -13.72 11.24
CA ASN A 218 -53.56 -13.47 9.80
C ASN A 218 -52.21 -13.61 9.10
N LYS A 219 -51.36 -14.56 9.50
CA LYS A 219 -50.18 -14.95 8.72
C LYS A 219 -50.55 -16.09 7.78
N HIS A 220 -50.29 -15.93 6.49
CA HIS A 220 -50.76 -16.84 5.44
C HIS A 220 -49.70 -17.88 5.05
N TYR A 221 -50.11 -19.15 5.02
CA TYR A 221 -49.29 -20.31 4.70
C TYR A 221 -50.04 -21.31 3.82
N ALA A 222 -49.29 -22.24 3.26
CA ALA A 222 -49.82 -23.42 2.59
C ALA A 222 -49.13 -24.69 3.06
N ALA A 223 -49.85 -25.82 3.07
CA ALA A 223 -49.29 -27.14 3.33
C ALA A 223 -49.68 -28.12 2.23
N PHE A 224 -48.69 -28.85 1.72
CA PHE A 224 -48.82 -29.74 0.56
C PHE A 224 -48.41 -31.15 0.94
N ALA A 225 -49.20 -32.13 0.50
CA ALA A 225 -48.88 -33.54 0.54
C ALA A 225 -49.08 -34.16 -0.85
N PRO A 226 -48.44 -35.31 -1.17
CA PRO A 226 -48.59 -35.98 -2.45
C PRO A 226 -50.07 -36.26 -2.80
N PRO A 227 -50.44 -36.24 -4.10
CA PRO A 227 -51.81 -36.49 -4.52
C PRO A 227 -52.38 -37.81 -3.96
N GLY A 228 -53.52 -37.72 -3.29
CA GLY A 228 -54.20 -38.86 -2.65
C GLY A 228 -54.05 -38.90 -1.12
N GLU A 229 -53.07 -38.20 -0.56
CA GLU A 229 -52.84 -38.09 0.88
C GLU A 229 -53.55 -36.85 1.45
N ASN A 230 -54.82 -37.02 1.83
CA ASN A 230 -55.66 -35.91 2.28
C ASN A 230 -55.38 -35.51 3.73
N TRP A 231 -55.37 -34.21 4.00
CA TRP A 231 -55.31 -33.65 5.33
C TRP A 231 -56.58 -33.94 6.13
N SER A 232 -56.40 -34.23 7.42
CA SER A 232 -57.44 -34.43 8.43
C SER A 232 -57.28 -33.41 9.56
N GLY A 233 -58.29 -33.30 10.44
CA GLY A 233 -58.22 -32.40 11.60
C GLY A 233 -58.59 -30.94 11.31
N VAL A 234 -59.09 -30.63 10.10
CA VAL A 234 -59.62 -29.30 9.74
C VAL A 234 -60.70 -28.87 10.72
N GLY A 235 -60.56 -27.66 11.27
CA GLY A 235 -61.42 -27.15 12.34
C GLY A 235 -60.96 -27.56 13.75
N SER A 236 -59.67 -27.83 13.92
CA SER A 236 -59.05 -28.19 15.19
C SER A 236 -57.62 -27.63 15.28
N LEU A 237 -57.00 -27.77 16.46
CA LEU A 237 -55.62 -27.37 16.72
C LEU A 237 -54.56 -28.25 16.02
N ASN A 238 -54.95 -29.41 15.49
CA ASN A 238 -54.01 -30.38 14.93
C ASN A 238 -54.45 -30.78 13.53
N LEU A 239 -53.60 -30.50 12.53
CA LEU A 239 -53.77 -30.98 11.17
C LEU A 239 -52.86 -32.19 10.98
N THR A 240 -53.41 -33.29 10.46
CA THR A 240 -52.62 -34.53 10.27
C THR A 240 -52.69 -35.00 8.83
N ASN A 241 -51.61 -35.62 8.38
CA ASN A 241 -51.52 -36.25 7.07
C ASN A 241 -50.79 -37.61 7.18
N ASN A 242 -51.21 -38.61 6.42
CA ASN A 242 -50.61 -39.95 6.48
C ASN A 242 -49.35 -40.07 5.59
N SER A 243 -49.05 -39.04 4.81
CA SER A 243 -47.86 -38.97 3.98
C SER A 243 -46.57 -39.03 4.79
N ASP A 244 -45.55 -39.65 4.21
CA ASP A 244 -44.15 -39.61 4.64
C ASP A 244 -43.40 -38.39 4.06
N TYR A 245 -44.07 -37.55 3.29
CA TYR A 245 -43.55 -36.28 2.79
C TYR A 245 -44.59 -35.17 2.87
N ILE A 246 -44.20 -33.99 3.36
CA ILE A 246 -44.95 -32.75 3.18
C ILE A 246 -44.00 -31.61 2.80
N SER A 247 -44.57 -30.53 2.29
CA SER A 247 -43.93 -29.23 2.33
C SER A 247 -44.87 -28.17 2.89
N VAL A 248 -44.29 -27.14 3.49
CA VAL A 248 -45.01 -25.97 3.99
C VAL A 248 -44.41 -24.73 3.35
N ALA A 249 -45.26 -23.78 2.97
CA ALA A 249 -44.81 -22.54 2.34
C ALA A 249 -45.37 -21.29 3.02
N LYS A 250 -44.56 -20.22 3.06
CA LYS A 250 -45.03 -18.87 3.39
C LYS A 250 -45.61 -18.24 2.13
N LEU A 251 -46.88 -17.88 2.17
CA LEU A 251 -47.54 -17.19 1.06
C LEU A 251 -47.46 -15.67 1.25
N PRO A 252 -47.27 -14.87 0.19
CA PRO A 252 -47.33 -13.41 0.27
C PRO A 252 -48.69 -12.90 0.77
N ASP A 253 -49.79 -13.48 0.26
CA ASP A 253 -51.16 -13.12 0.60
C ASP A 253 -52.08 -14.36 0.64
N GLN A 254 -53.30 -14.18 1.14
CA GLN A 254 -54.37 -15.18 1.15
C GLN A 254 -55.02 -15.32 -0.24
N ASP A 255 -54.25 -15.77 -1.24
CA ASP A 255 -54.66 -15.81 -2.65
C ASP A 255 -54.56 -17.23 -3.25
N SER A 256 -55.66 -17.70 -3.86
CA SER A 256 -55.75 -19.04 -4.47
C SER A 256 -54.84 -19.21 -5.70
N SER A 257 -54.55 -18.15 -6.45
CA SER A 257 -53.63 -18.19 -7.60
C SER A 257 -52.17 -18.24 -7.16
N MET A 258 -51.82 -17.58 -6.03
CA MET A 258 -50.52 -17.79 -5.38
C MET A 258 -50.41 -19.22 -4.87
N LEU A 259 -51.45 -19.77 -4.24
CA LEU A 259 -51.47 -21.17 -3.83
C LEU A 259 -51.25 -22.12 -5.02
N ASP A 260 -51.89 -21.88 -6.16
CA ASP A 260 -51.67 -22.65 -7.40
C ASP A 260 -50.19 -22.63 -7.81
N LYS A 261 -49.57 -21.44 -7.83
CA LYS A 261 -48.16 -21.28 -8.20
C LYS A 261 -47.23 -22.01 -7.24
N TYR A 262 -47.46 -21.92 -5.94
CA TYR A 262 -46.65 -22.64 -4.95
C TYR A 262 -46.83 -24.16 -5.04
N GLU A 263 -48.03 -24.65 -5.36
CA GLU A 263 -48.29 -26.09 -5.54
C GLU A 263 -47.43 -26.71 -6.66
N GLU A 264 -47.07 -25.94 -7.70
CA GLU A 264 -46.21 -26.39 -8.81
C GLU A 264 -44.83 -26.88 -8.34
N TYR A 265 -44.27 -26.23 -7.30
CA TYR A 265 -42.91 -26.46 -6.80
C TYR A 265 -42.86 -27.16 -5.44
N ALA A 266 -44.01 -27.29 -4.77
CA ALA A 266 -44.15 -27.88 -3.44
C ALA A 266 -43.68 -29.35 -3.32
N TYR A 267 -43.38 -30.00 -4.45
CA TYR A 267 -42.97 -31.40 -4.52
C TYR A 267 -41.52 -31.57 -5.03
N SER A 268 -40.78 -30.47 -5.17
CA SER A 268 -39.41 -30.41 -5.70
C SER A 268 -38.45 -30.07 -4.57
N ILE A 269 -38.07 -31.08 -3.77
CA ILE A 269 -37.17 -30.82 -2.64
C ILE A 269 -35.77 -30.47 -3.15
N VAL A 270 -35.23 -29.34 -2.70
CA VAL A 270 -33.86 -28.92 -3.03
C VAL A 270 -32.86 -29.90 -2.40
N ARG A 271 -31.90 -30.37 -3.19
CA ARG A 271 -30.81 -31.24 -2.74
C ARG A 271 -29.47 -30.54 -2.91
N ASP A 272 -29.25 -29.96 -4.09
CA ASP A 272 -28.07 -29.17 -4.38
C ASP A 272 -28.48 -27.71 -4.59
N ALA A 273 -27.66 -26.79 -4.10
CA ALA A 273 -27.79 -25.35 -4.33
C ALA A 273 -26.38 -24.77 -4.40
N ILE A 274 -26.06 -24.13 -5.52
CA ILE A 274 -24.71 -23.68 -5.86
C ILE A 274 -24.78 -22.24 -6.35
N ALA A 275 -23.91 -21.38 -5.80
CA ALA A 275 -23.66 -20.03 -6.26
C ALA A 275 -22.32 -20.03 -6.98
N ASP A 276 -22.36 -20.22 -8.30
CA ASP A 276 -21.18 -20.16 -9.16
C ASP A 276 -21.00 -18.73 -9.67
N PHE A 277 -19.76 -18.26 -9.75
CA PHE A 277 -19.47 -16.90 -10.19
C PHE A 277 -18.45 -16.87 -11.33
N GLU A 278 -18.47 -15.78 -12.09
CA GLU A 278 -17.49 -15.44 -13.12
C GLU A 278 -17.14 -13.96 -12.98
N TYR A 279 -15.84 -13.64 -13.09
CA TYR A 279 -15.34 -12.28 -13.18
C TYR A 279 -14.85 -12.02 -14.61
N ASP A 280 -15.47 -11.07 -15.31
CA ASP A 280 -14.97 -10.57 -16.59
C ASP A 280 -14.07 -9.36 -16.34
N GLU A 281 -12.77 -9.63 -16.32
CA GLU A 281 -11.73 -8.62 -16.10
C GLU A 281 -11.83 -7.45 -17.08
N ASN A 282 -12.26 -7.66 -18.32
CA ASN A 282 -12.32 -6.58 -19.33
C ASN A 282 -13.42 -5.54 -19.04
N THR A 283 -14.43 -5.90 -18.25
CA THR A 283 -15.60 -5.06 -18.01
C THR A 283 -15.77 -4.70 -16.53
N GLY A 284 -15.12 -5.44 -15.64
CA GLY A 284 -15.34 -5.35 -14.20
C GLY A 284 -16.60 -6.12 -13.74
N LEU A 285 -17.26 -6.86 -14.63
CA LEU A 285 -18.52 -7.52 -14.30
C LEU A 285 -18.29 -8.78 -13.48
N VAL A 286 -19.01 -8.91 -12.36
CA VAL A 286 -19.11 -10.13 -11.57
C VAL A 286 -20.51 -10.70 -11.76
N THR A 287 -20.60 -11.84 -12.42
CA THR A 287 -21.86 -12.55 -12.64
C THR A 287 -21.95 -13.74 -11.69
N THR A 288 -23.02 -13.83 -10.90
CA THR A 288 -23.26 -14.97 -10.00
C THR A 288 -24.52 -15.70 -10.41
N THR A 289 -24.40 -16.99 -10.71
CA THR A 289 -25.51 -17.89 -11.02
C THR A 289 -25.87 -18.71 -9.79
N PHE A 290 -27.09 -18.52 -9.30
CA PHE A 290 -27.67 -19.33 -8.24
C PHE A 290 -28.48 -20.45 -8.88
N GLU A 291 -28.04 -21.70 -8.77
CA GLU A 291 -28.71 -22.87 -9.33
C GLU A 291 -29.11 -23.86 -8.24
N VAL A 292 -30.30 -24.45 -8.36
CA VAL A 292 -30.72 -25.60 -7.55
C VAL A 292 -30.86 -26.86 -8.40
N THR A 293 -30.62 -28.02 -7.77
CA THR A 293 -31.09 -29.32 -8.26
C THR A 293 -32.07 -29.92 -7.26
N THR A 294 -33.20 -30.40 -7.76
CA THR A 294 -34.29 -30.88 -6.91
C THR A 294 -34.64 -32.35 -7.15
N GLU A 295 -35.17 -33.00 -6.12
CA GLU A 295 -35.71 -34.35 -6.19
C GLU A 295 -37.25 -34.31 -6.22
N ALA A 296 -37.85 -34.99 -7.20
CA ALA A 296 -39.31 -35.05 -7.35
C ALA A 296 -39.96 -36.00 -6.33
N LYS A 297 -40.84 -35.47 -5.47
CA LYS A 297 -41.66 -36.22 -4.50
C LYS A 297 -43.09 -36.53 -4.98
N ALA A 298 -43.49 -35.99 -6.13
CA ALA A 298 -44.74 -36.33 -6.80
C ALA A 298 -44.54 -36.42 -8.32
N PRO A 299 -45.37 -37.21 -9.05
CA PRO A 299 -45.30 -37.27 -10.51
C PRO A 299 -45.51 -35.90 -11.15
N GLY A 300 -44.55 -35.45 -11.95
CA GLY A 300 -44.62 -34.18 -12.67
C GLY A 300 -44.04 -32.99 -11.91
N ALA A 301 -43.49 -33.18 -10.71
CA ALA A 301 -42.73 -32.13 -10.02
C ALA A 301 -41.55 -31.67 -10.90
N PRO A 302 -41.36 -30.36 -11.10
CA PRO A 302 -40.29 -29.82 -11.95
C PRO A 302 -38.92 -29.93 -11.27
N ASP A 303 -37.84 -29.91 -12.06
CA ASP A 303 -36.49 -29.69 -11.52
C ASP A 303 -36.23 -28.19 -11.35
N ALA A 304 -36.86 -27.58 -10.33
CA ALA A 304 -36.88 -26.14 -10.09
C ALA A 304 -37.55 -25.82 -8.74
N THR A 305 -37.44 -24.57 -8.28
CA THR A 305 -38.11 -24.07 -7.07
C THR A 305 -38.71 -22.66 -7.29
N LEU A 306 -39.35 -22.13 -6.24
CA LEU A 306 -39.52 -20.68 -6.07
C LEU A 306 -38.41 -20.19 -5.13
N PHE A 307 -37.61 -19.25 -5.60
CA PHE A 307 -36.69 -18.48 -4.78
C PHE A 307 -37.41 -17.27 -4.19
N ALA A 308 -36.91 -16.75 -3.08
CA ALA A 308 -37.25 -15.45 -2.53
C ALA A 308 -35.95 -14.63 -2.48
N LEU A 309 -35.79 -13.68 -3.40
CA LEU A 309 -34.59 -12.88 -3.54
C LEU A 309 -34.59 -11.72 -2.54
N TYR A 310 -33.43 -11.44 -1.95
CA TYR A 310 -33.21 -10.24 -1.15
C TYR A 310 -32.98 -8.98 -2.01
N PRO A 311 -33.05 -7.77 -1.42
CA PRO A 311 -32.75 -6.50 -2.11
C PRO A 311 -31.49 -6.49 -2.97
N HIS A 312 -30.35 -6.88 -2.40
CA HIS A 312 -29.08 -6.90 -3.14
C HIS A 312 -29.10 -7.82 -4.38
N GLN A 313 -29.96 -8.83 -4.42
CA GLN A 313 -30.09 -9.74 -5.56
C GLN A 313 -31.05 -9.18 -6.61
N TYR A 314 -32.30 -8.86 -6.24
CA TYR A 314 -33.29 -8.45 -7.26
C TYR A 314 -32.99 -7.07 -7.85
N ARG A 315 -32.25 -6.21 -7.13
CA ARG A 315 -31.81 -4.91 -7.68
C ARG A 315 -30.74 -5.08 -8.75
N ASN A 316 -30.00 -6.18 -8.69
CA ASN A 316 -28.89 -6.52 -9.59
C ASN A 316 -29.18 -7.78 -10.42
N ILE A 317 -30.46 -8.11 -10.61
CA ILE A 317 -30.85 -9.30 -11.37
C ILE A 317 -30.51 -9.12 -12.86
N ALA A 318 -29.88 -10.12 -13.45
CA ALA A 318 -29.52 -10.12 -14.86
C ALA A 318 -30.77 -10.06 -15.76
N ASP A 319 -30.65 -9.43 -16.93
CA ASP A 319 -31.73 -9.34 -17.93
C ASP A 319 -32.27 -10.72 -18.35
N THR A 320 -31.42 -11.75 -18.31
CA THR A 320 -31.75 -13.16 -18.59
C THR A 320 -32.75 -13.75 -17.59
N SER A 321 -32.76 -13.26 -16.35
CA SER A 321 -33.60 -13.74 -15.25
C SER A 321 -34.82 -12.85 -14.94
N GLN A 322 -34.89 -11.64 -15.51
CA GLN A 322 -36.01 -10.70 -15.29
C GLN A 322 -37.40 -11.29 -15.58
N ASN A 323 -37.52 -12.18 -16.58
CA ASN A 323 -38.80 -12.79 -16.96
C ASN A 323 -39.30 -13.86 -15.98
N GLN A 324 -38.47 -14.28 -15.02
CA GLN A 324 -38.79 -15.27 -13.98
C GLN A 324 -39.34 -14.61 -12.70
N LEU A 325 -39.22 -13.29 -12.56
CA LEU A 325 -39.68 -12.55 -11.39
C LEU A 325 -41.21 -12.53 -11.29
N LEU A 326 -41.70 -12.80 -10.08
CA LEU A 326 -43.10 -12.70 -9.72
C LEU A 326 -43.29 -11.42 -8.89
N GLN A 327 -43.37 -10.26 -9.57
CA GLN A 327 -43.32 -8.94 -8.92
C GLN A 327 -44.38 -8.71 -7.81
N ASP A 328 -45.55 -9.35 -7.92
CA ASP A 328 -46.62 -9.24 -6.92
C ASP A 328 -46.41 -10.17 -5.70
N TYR A 329 -45.36 -10.98 -5.70
CA TYR A 329 -45.08 -11.99 -4.67
C TYR A 329 -43.97 -11.46 -3.73
N GLN A 330 -44.35 -10.52 -2.88
CA GLN A 330 -43.44 -9.86 -1.94
C GLN A 330 -43.65 -10.36 -0.51
N ILE A 331 -42.56 -10.62 0.21
CA ILE A 331 -42.61 -11.05 1.62
C ILE A 331 -41.67 -10.16 2.43
N GLN A 332 -42.23 -9.44 3.41
CA GLN A 332 -41.45 -8.52 4.25
C GLN A 332 -40.60 -9.30 5.27
N THR A 333 -39.37 -8.87 5.48
CA THR A 333 -38.43 -9.43 6.46
C THR A 333 -37.67 -8.31 7.17
N ILE A 334 -36.74 -8.65 8.06
CA ILE A 334 -35.83 -7.68 8.68
C ILE A 334 -34.95 -6.96 7.64
N ARG A 335 -34.66 -7.61 6.49
CA ARG A 335 -33.85 -7.06 5.39
C ARG A 335 -34.71 -6.43 4.29
N GLY A 336 -35.88 -5.90 4.64
CA GLY A 336 -36.83 -5.35 3.68
C GLY A 336 -37.66 -6.41 2.96
N ASN A 337 -38.20 -6.05 1.79
CA ASN A 337 -39.06 -6.93 1.01
C ASN A 337 -38.22 -7.94 0.22
N MET A 338 -38.53 -9.23 0.35
CA MET A 338 -38.06 -10.25 -0.57
C MET A 338 -39.01 -10.40 -1.74
N MET A 339 -38.48 -10.71 -2.93
CA MET A 339 -39.29 -10.89 -4.16
C MET A 339 -39.17 -12.32 -4.68
N ALA A 340 -40.31 -12.98 -4.96
CA ALA A 340 -40.26 -14.35 -5.46
C ALA A 340 -39.81 -14.43 -6.94
N LEU A 341 -39.04 -15.48 -7.27
CA LEU A 341 -38.58 -15.79 -8.62
C LEU A 341 -38.78 -17.30 -8.88
N GLU A 342 -39.38 -17.66 -10.02
CA GLU A 342 -39.59 -19.06 -10.39
C GLU A 342 -38.48 -19.62 -11.29
N GLY A 343 -37.95 -20.80 -10.98
CA GLY A 343 -36.99 -21.43 -11.89
C GLY A 343 -36.04 -22.42 -11.26
N LYS A 344 -35.15 -22.93 -12.11
CA LYS A 344 -34.02 -23.75 -11.71
C LYS A 344 -32.84 -22.90 -11.24
N SER A 345 -32.64 -21.77 -11.89
CA SER A 345 -31.58 -20.84 -11.59
C SER A 345 -31.99 -19.39 -11.85
N PHE A 346 -31.20 -18.46 -11.31
CA PHE A 346 -31.20 -17.04 -11.66
C PHE A 346 -29.79 -16.46 -11.59
N GLU A 347 -29.58 -15.33 -12.25
CA GLU A 347 -28.28 -14.64 -12.32
C GLU A 347 -28.36 -13.23 -11.72
N THR A 348 -27.31 -12.81 -11.03
CA THR A 348 -27.07 -11.41 -10.65
C THR A 348 -25.82 -10.88 -11.37
N GLU A 349 -25.84 -9.60 -11.72
CA GLU A 349 -24.75 -8.87 -12.38
C GLU A 349 -24.32 -7.69 -11.50
N LEU A 350 -23.12 -7.76 -10.93
CA LEU A 350 -22.52 -6.70 -10.13
C LEU A 350 -21.29 -6.13 -10.82
N THR A 351 -20.87 -4.94 -10.41
CA THR A 351 -19.69 -4.26 -10.97
C THR A 351 -18.62 -4.13 -9.90
N TYR A 352 -17.48 -4.77 -10.13
CA TYR A 352 -16.26 -4.54 -9.38
C TYR A 352 -15.66 -3.18 -9.77
N THR A 353 -15.26 -2.40 -8.77
CA THR A 353 -14.84 -0.99 -8.93
C THR A 353 -13.36 -0.75 -8.66
N GLY A 354 -12.56 -1.81 -8.60
CA GLY A 354 -11.13 -1.72 -8.32
C GLY A 354 -10.80 -1.54 -6.83
N VAL A 355 -9.56 -1.89 -6.47
CA VAL A 355 -8.92 -1.57 -5.19
C VAL A 355 -7.49 -1.09 -5.45
N LEU A 356 -6.88 -0.42 -4.47
CA LEU A 356 -5.47 0.00 -4.53
C LEU A 356 -4.67 -0.57 -3.34
N PRO A 357 -3.34 -0.76 -3.47
CA PRO A 357 -2.48 -1.10 -2.33
C PRO A 357 -2.37 0.03 -1.30
N SER A 358 -2.38 1.28 -1.79
CA SER A 358 -2.41 2.52 -1.02
C SER A 358 -3.04 3.62 -1.88
N LEU A 359 -3.41 4.76 -1.28
CA LEU A 359 -3.58 5.97 -2.09
C LEU A 359 -2.21 6.42 -2.62
N PRO A 360 -2.13 7.02 -3.82
CA PRO A 360 -0.87 7.56 -4.36
C PRO A 360 -0.47 8.89 -3.68
N ASP A 361 0.72 9.39 -4.00
CA ASP A 361 1.23 10.70 -3.59
C ASP A 361 0.66 11.82 -4.46
N LEU A 362 -0.62 12.15 -4.26
CA LEU A 362 -1.30 13.24 -4.99
C LEU A 362 -1.93 14.28 -4.06
N GLY A 363 -1.71 14.16 -2.74
CA GLY A 363 -2.29 15.05 -1.75
C GLY A 363 -1.52 16.36 -1.57
N SER A 364 -2.25 17.42 -1.22
CA SER A 364 -1.68 18.76 -1.00
C SER A 364 -1.13 18.97 0.44
N TYR A 365 -0.45 17.98 1.01
CA TYR A 365 0.09 18.04 2.38
C TYR A 365 1.42 18.79 2.46
N ASP A 366 1.74 19.28 3.67
CA ASP A 366 3.12 19.63 4.04
C ASP A 366 3.93 18.33 4.20
N ARG A 367 4.88 18.08 3.29
CA ARG A 367 5.67 16.83 3.24
C ARG A 367 6.51 16.64 4.49
N ASP A 368 7.18 17.67 4.98
CA ASP A 368 8.02 17.60 6.20
C ASP A 368 7.17 17.23 7.41
N ARG A 369 5.93 17.73 7.48
CA ARG A 369 4.98 17.37 8.54
C ARG A 369 4.52 15.91 8.42
N LEU A 370 4.28 15.43 7.21
CA LEU A 370 3.93 14.03 6.98
C LEU A 370 5.09 13.10 7.35
N ILE A 371 6.33 13.45 6.99
CA ILE A 371 7.55 12.76 7.40
C ILE A 371 7.67 12.72 8.94
N GLY A 372 7.46 13.85 9.61
CA GLY A 372 7.44 13.89 11.08
C GLY A 372 6.38 12.97 11.70
N TYR A 373 5.20 12.83 11.06
CA TYR A 373 4.19 11.87 11.51
C TYR A 373 4.53 10.40 11.22
N LEU A 374 5.35 10.12 10.19
CA LEU A 374 5.89 8.79 9.94
C LEU A 374 6.93 8.43 11.00
N ASP A 375 7.82 9.35 11.35
CA ASP A 375 8.82 9.15 12.41
C ASP A 375 8.14 8.95 13.79
N ASP A 376 7.13 9.77 14.13
CA ASP A 376 6.29 9.58 15.32
C ASP A 376 5.75 8.14 15.42
N ALA A 377 5.41 7.53 14.27
CA ALA A 377 4.81 6.22 14.20
C ALA A 377 5.78 5.06 14.51
N ARG A 378 7.11 5.26 14.41
CA ARG A 378 8.13 4.25 14.79
C ARG A 378 8.04 3.87 16.28
N SER A 379 7.50 4.76 17.11
CA SER A 379 7.29 4.52 18.54
C SER A 379 6.05 3.69 18.88
N HIS A 380 5.22 3.36 17.88
CA HIS A 380 3.99 2.61 18.08
C HIS A 380 4.28 1.15 18.42
N PHE A 381 3.36 0.48 19.11
CA PHE A 381 3.48 -0.93 19.46
C PHE A 381 2.09 -1.59 19.53
N PRO A 382 1.97 -2.92 19.37
CA PRO A 382 0.69 -3.61 19.48
C PRO A 382 0.15 -3.54 20.91
N THR A 383 -1.15 -3.35 21.04
CA THR A 383 -1.87 -3.19 22.32
C THR A 383 -2.28 -4.50 23.00
N GLY A 384 -2.07 -5.62 22.30
CA GLY A 384 -2.34 -6.98 22.76
C GLY A 384 -1.40 -7.97 22.07
N SER A 385 -1.38 -9.21 22.57
CA SER A 385 -0.57 -10.30 21.99
C SER A 385 -1.41 -11.29 21.19
N ASP A 386 -2.72 -11.07 21.14
CA ASP A 386 -3.64 -11.85 20.35
C ASP A 386 -3.64 -11.43 18.88
N THR A 387 -4.17 -12.30 18.04
CA THR A 387 -4.25 -12.11 16.58
C THR A 387 -4.96 -10.82 16.15
N TYR A 388 -5.92 -10.29 16.92
CA TYR A 388 -6.67 -9.09 16.52
C TYR A 388 -5.86 -7.82 16.80
N GLU A 389 -5.41 -7.63 18.05
CA GLU A 389 -4.65 -6.44 18.42
C GLU A 389 -3.29 -6.40 17.72
N LEU A 390 -2.65 -7.56 17.50
CA LEU A 390 -1.47 -7.65 16.65
C LEU A 390 -1.82 -7.38 15.18
N GLY A 391 -2.93 -7.91 14.68
CA GLY A 391 -3.42 -7.65 13.34
C GLY A 391 -3.58 -6.16 13.05
N LYS A 392 -4.23 -5.41 13.95
CA LYS A 392 -4.36 -3.94 13.81
C LYS A 392 -3.00 -3.25 13.72
N TYR A 393 -2.00 -3.72 14.47
CA TYR A 393 -0.64 -3.20 14.38
C TYR A 393 0.04 -3.53 13.03
N LEU A 394 -0.07 -4.78 12.57
CA LEU A 394 0.40 -5.21 11.25
C LEU A 394 -0.24 -4.37 10.12
N GLY A 395 -1.56 -4.17 10.18
CA GLY A 395 -2.28 -3.33 9.21
C GLY A 395 -1.82 -1.88 9.22
N LYS A 396 -1.49 -1.34 10.41
CA LYS A 396 -0.95 0.01 10.58
C LYS A 396 0.40 0.15 9.88
N LEU A 397 1.37 -0.71 10.18
CA LEU A 397 2.70 -0.67 9.56
C LEU A 397 2.60 -0.83 8.03
N ALA A 398 1.80 -1.79 7.57
CA ALA A 398 1.56 -2.02 6.14
C ALA A 398 0.77 -0.89 5.44
N THR A 399 0.22 0.07 6.19
CA THR A 399 -0.38 1.29 5.64
C THR A 399 0.63 2.44 5.63
N LEU A 400 1.59 2.45 6.55
CA LEU A 400 2.63 3.46 6.64
C LEU A 400 3.76 3.25 5.63
N ALA A 401 4.16 2.00 5.37
CA ALA A 401 5.30 1.70 4.49
C ALA A 401 5.16 2.31 3.08
N PRO A 402 4.01 2.22 2.38
CA PRO A 402 3.83 2.90 1.09
C PRO A 402 3.87 4.43 1.19
N ILE A 403 3.42 5.01 2.31
CA ILE A 403 3.46 6.47 2.52
C ILE A 403 4.91 6.92 2.75
N ALA A 404 5.70 6.13 3.47
CA ALA A 404 7.13 6.39 3.64
C ALA A 404 7.89 6.29 2.31
N ASP A 405 7.61 5.27 1.48
CA ASP A 405 8.16 5.17 0.11
C ASP A 405 7.85 6.45 -0.70
N GLN A 406 6.59 6.90 -0.67
CA GLN A 406 6.13 8.10 -1.38
C GLN A 406 6.82 9.38 -0.91
N MET A 407 7.18 9.46 0.37
CA MET A 407 7.88 10.60 0.94
C MET A 407 9.38 10.61 0.65
N GLY A 408 9.94 9.53 0.08
CA GLY A 408 11.38 9.35 -0.09
C GLY A 408 12.10 8.80 1.15
N GLU A 409 11.33 8.38 2.17
CA GLU A 409 11.83 7.87 3.45
C GLU A 409 12.04 6.35 3.40
N SER A 410 12.96 5.89 2.54
CA SER A 410 13.21 4.47 2.29
C SER A 410 13.54 3.70 3.56
N ASP A 411 14.32 4.29 4.47
CA ASP A 411 14.78 3.66 5.71
C ASP A 411 13.59 3.38 6.65
N ILE A 412 12.67 4.33 6.77
CA ILE A 412 11.44 4.17 7.55
C ILE A 412 10.54 3.11 6.92
N ALA A 413 10.41 3.13 5.59
CA ALA A 413 9.58 2.17 4.87
C ALA A 413 10.11 0.73 5.00
N GLU A 414 11.43 0.54 4.90
CA GLU A 414 12.11 -0.73 5.09
C GLU A 414 12.03 -1.20 6.55
N GLU A 415 12.21 -0.32 7.53
CA GLU A 415 12.04 -0.66 8.95
C GLU A 415 10.64 -1.23 9.23
N PHE A 416 9.59 -0.56 8.73
CA PHE A 416 8.23 -1.06 8.86
C PHE A 416 8.06 -2.44 8.20
N ARG A 417 8.60 -2.64 6.98
CA ARG A 417 8.50 -3.95 6.29
C ARG A 417 9.32 -5.05 6.96
N ASP A 418 10.47 -4.73 7.53
CA ASP A 418 11.30 -5.68 8.26
C ASP A 418 10.65 -6.09 9.59
N GLU A 419 9.98 -5.15 10.27
CA GLU A 419 9.16 -5.48 11.43
C GLU A 419 7.97 -6.38 11.05
N LEU A 420 7.28 -6.07 9.94
CA LEU A 420 6.23 -6.95 9.40
C LEU A 420 6.76 -8.36 9.13
N LYS A 421 7.89 -8.49 8.42
CA LYS A 421 8.54 -9.79 8.15
C LYS A 421 8.86 -10.50 9.45
N SER A 422 9.56 -9.87 10.37
CA SER A 422 9.95 -10.46 11.66
C SER A 422 8.75 -11.02 12.44
N ILE A 423 7.64 -10.26 12.51
CA ILE A 423 6.42 -10.71 13.19
C ILE A 423 5.77 -11.87 12.44
N LEU A 424 5.60 -11.78 11.11
CA LEU A 424 4.98 -12.84 10.33
C LEU A 424 5.81 -14.13 10.37
N GLU A 425 7.13 -14.05 10.22
CA GLU A 425 8.01 -15.22 10.26
C GLU A 425 7.98 -15.94 11.61
N ASP A 426 7.80 -15.19 12.71
CA ASP A 426 7.51 -15.78 14.02
C ASP A 426 6.14 -16.50 13.97
N TRP A 427 5.06 -15.79 13.66
CA TRP A 427 3.70 -16.35 13.72
C TRP A 427 3.44 -17.53 12.77
N LEU A 428 4.00 -17.48 11.57
CA LEU A 428 3.85 -18.50 10.53
C LEU A 428 4.69 -19.75 10.79
N LYS A 429 5.38 -19.82 11.94
CA LYS A 429 6.17 -20.97 12.36
C LYS A 429 5.73 -21.50 13.72
N ALA A 430 5.26 -22.74 13.76
CA ALA A 430 4.76 -23.34 15.00
C ALA A 430 5.84 -23.75 16.00
N THR A 431 7.11 -23.86 15.57
CA THR A 431 8.23 -24.33 16.40
C THR A 431 9.30 -23.27 16.66
N ASP A 432 9.89 -23.32 17.86
CA ASP A 432 11.03 -22.51 18.27
C ASP A 432 12.34 -22.94 17.59
N SER A 433 13.43 -22.21 17.83
CA SER A 433 14.76 -22.52 17.28
C SER A 433 15.32 -23.89 17.71
N ASN A 434 14.75 -24.52 18.75
CA ASN A 434 15.13 -25.86 19.22
C ASN A 434 14.22 -26.96 18.64
N GLY A 435 13.22 -26.60 17.83
CA GLY A 435 12.23 -27.49 17.26
C GLY A 435 11.10 -27.88 18.23
N ASN A 436 10.95 -27.20 19.36
CA ASN A 436 9.82 -27.41 20.27
C ASN A 436 8.62 -26.58 19.80
N LEU A 437 7.41 -27.10 20.01
CA LEU A 437 6.20 -26.33 19.73
C LEU A 437 6.13 -25.10 20.64
N LYS A 438 5.80 -23.94 20.08
CA LYS A 438 5.64 -22.69 20.84
C LYS A 438 4.33 -22.70 21.64
N GLY A 439 4.27 -21.88 22.69
CA GLY A 439 3.08 -21.68 23.52
C GLY A 439 2.22 -20.47 23.13
N ASN A 440 2.71 -19.64 22.22
CA ASN A 440 2.06 -18.46 21.65
C ASN A 440 2.74 -18.13 20.30
N ASN A 441 2.25 -17.10 19.63
CA ASN A 441 2.63 -16.66 18.30
C ASN A 441 2.70 -17.82 17.30
N LEU A 442 1.67 -18.66 17.25
CA LEU A 442 1.61 -19.78 16.31
C LEU A 442 0.20 -20.02 15.79
N PHE A 443 0.13 -20.75 14.69
CA PHE A 443 -1.10 -21.34 14.16
C PHE A 443 -1.19 -22.83 14.47
N TYR A 444 -2.38 -23.29 14.84
CA TYR A 444 -2.73 -24.68 15.13
C TYR A 444 -3.94 -25.11 14.29
N TYR A 445 -3.84 -26.28 13.66
CA TYR A 445 -4.96 -26.86 12.92
C TYR A 445 -5.82 -27.75 13.84
N ASN A 446 -7.04 -27.31 14.15
CA ASN A 446 -8.03 -28.11 14.85
C ASN A 446 -8.68 -29.09 13.87
N ASP A 447 -8.30 -30.37 13.95
CA ASP A 447 -8.79 -31.45 13.07
C ASP A 447 -10.27 -31.82 13.31
N ASN A 448 -10.84 -31.48 14.46
CA ASN A 448 -12.24 -31.80 14.75
C ASN A 448 -13.20 -31.03 13.83
N TRP A 449 -12.97 -29.72 13.70
CA TRP A 449 -13.74 -28.83 12.83
C TRP A 449 -13.11 -28.64 11.45
N GLY A 450 -11.80 -28.76 11.33
CA GLY A 450 -11.06 -28.42 10.12
C GLY A 450 -10.89 -26.91 10.00
N THR A 451 -10.08 -26.33 10.90
CA THR A 451 -9.82 -24.87 10.94
C THR A 451 -8.45 -24.54 11.53
N ILE A 452 -7.83 -23.47 11.06
CA ILE A 452 -6.61 -22.89 11.65
C ILE A 452 -7.00 -21.90 12.75
N LEU A 453 -6.37 -22.05 13.92
CA LEU A 453 -6.54 -21.19 15.08
C LEU A 453 -5.19 -20.55 15.46
N GLY A 454 -5.15 -19.23 15.56
CA GLY A 454 -3.98 -18.48 16.01
C GLY A 454 -3.98 -18.26 17.53
N TYR A 455 -2.83 -18.47 18.18
CA TYR A 455 -2.67 -18.24 19.62
C TYR A 455 -1.55 -17.22 19.88
N HIS A 456 -1.77 -16.16 20.68
CA HIS A 456 -2.96 -15.94 21.50
C HIS A 456 -4.23 -15.57 20.69
N ALA A 457 -5.35 -16.03 21.21
CA ALA A 457 -6.68 -15.77 20.66
C ALA A 457 -7.40 -14.70 21.50
N ALA A 458 -8.25 -13.93 20.83
CA ALA A 458 -9.22 -13.01 21.42
C ALA A 458 -10.52 -13.05 20.61
N HIS A 459 -11.56 -12.34 21.08
CA HIS A 459 -12.87 -12.27 20.41
C HIS A 459 -13.52 -13.64 20.13
N SER A 460 -13.10 -14.66 20.87
CA SER A 460 -13.48 -16.05 20.66
C SER A 460 -13.10 -16.61 19.29
N SER A 461 -12.08 -16.05 18.65
CA SER A 461 -11.52 -16.59 17.40
C SER A 461 -11.18 -18.07 17.49
N ALA A 462 -10.55 -18.53 18.58
CA ALA A 462 -10.33 -19.97 18.76
C ALA A 462 -11.56 -20.74 19.27
N THR A 463 -12.16 -20.28 20.38
CA THR A 463 -13.21 -21.04 21.09
C THR A 463 -14.57 -21.08 20.37
N ARG A 464 -14.81 -20.15 19.45
CA ARG A 464 -16.03 -20.06 18.65
C ARG A 464 -15.78 -20.02 17.15
N ILE A 465 -14.52 -20.01 16.70
CA ILE A 465 -14.16 -19.91 15.26
C ILE A 465 -14.67 -18.58 14.68
N ASN A 466 -14.58 -17.52 15.50
CA ASN A 466 -15.08 -16.20 15.17
C ASN A 466 -14.05 -15.38 14.41
N ASP A 467 -14.51 -14.48 13.56
CA ASP A 467 -13.73 -13.30 13.13
C ASP A 467 -12.43 -13.62 12.38
N HIS A 468 -12.30 -14.82 11.78
CA HIS A 468 -11.06 -15.21 11.10
C HIS A 468 -10.73 -14.30 9.92
N HIS A 469 -11.72 -13.86 9.14
CA HIS A 469 -11.53 -12.84 8.10
C HIS A 469 -11.07 -11.50 8.70
N PHE A 470 -11.65 -11.05 9.82
CA PHE A 470 -11.21 -9.82 10.47
C PHE A 470 -9.76 -9.91 10.93
N HIS A 471 -9.39 -10.98 11.64
CA HIS A 471 -8.06 -11.16 12.20
C HIS A 471 -7.02 -11.42 11.10
N TYR A 472 -7.25 -12.46 10.28
CA TYR A 472 -6.28 -12.92 9.29
C TYR A 472 -6.22 -11.99 8.08
N GLY A 473 -7.28 -11.21 7.81
CA GLY A 473 -7.24 -10.12 6.84
C GLY A 473 -6.09 -9.14 7.10
N TYR A 474 -5.74 -8.86 8.36
CA TYR A 474 -4.57 -8.05 8.69
C TYR A 474 -3.22 -8.76 8.48
N PHE A 475 -3.15 -10.07 8.72
CA PHE A 475 -1.95 -10.85 8.38
C PHE A 475 -1.73 -10.87 6.86
N VAL A 476 -2.81 -11.00 6.09
CA VAL A 476 -2.78 -10.92 4.63
C VAL A 476 -2.43 -9.51 4.17
N LYS A 477 -2.89 -8.44 4.85
CA LYS A 477 -2.47 -7.05 4.56
C LYS A 477 -0.96 -6.90 4.64
N ALA A 478 -0.37 -7.37 5.74
CA ALA A 478 1.07 -7.31 5.95
C ALA A 478 1.83 -8.11 4.89
N ALA A 479 1.38 -9.34 4.61
CA ALA A 479 1.97 -10.16 3.57
C ALA A 479 1.86 -9.55 2.17
N ALA A 480 0.74 -8.91 1.83
CA ALA A 480 0.54 -8.25 0.55
C ALA A 480 1.44 -7.02 0.38
N GLU A 481 1.70 -6.26 1.45
CA GLU A 481 2.67 -5.16 1.40
C GLU A 481 4.11 -5.67 1.25
N ILE A 482 4.48 -6.75 1.95
CA ILE A 482 5.80 -7.38 1.74
C ILE A 482 5.92 -7.89 0.29
N ALA A 483 4.89 -8.59 -0.21
CA ALA A 483 4.89 -9.15 -1.57
C ALA A 483 4.99 -8.08 -2.67
N ARG A 484 4.53 -6.85 -2.38
CA ARG A 484 4.64 -5.71 -3.31
C ARG A 484 6.09 -5.34 -3.61
N THR A 485 7.01 -5.52 -2.66
CA THR A 485 8.43 -5.16 -2.81
C THR A 485 9.38 -6.35 -2.76
N ASP A 486 8.94 -7.50 -2.23
CA ASP A 486 9.73 -8.72 -2.05
C ASP A 486 8.95 -9.98 -2.49
N PRO A 487 8.89 -10.26 -3.80
CA PRO A 487 8.22 -11.45 -4.33
C PRO A 487 8.94 -12.76 -3.95
N GLU A 488 10.21 -12.73 -3.54
CA GLU A 488 10.92 -13.92 -3.09
C GLU A 488 10.39 -14.36 -1.72
N TRP A 489 10.22 -13.44 -0.78
CA TRP A 489 9.61 -13.75 0.52
C TRP A 489 8.21 -14.37 0.36
N ALA A 490 7.42 -13.81 -0.57
CA ALA A 490 6.04 -14.21 -0.85
C ALA A 490 5.90 -15.53 -1.63
N ALA A 491 7.00 -16.12 -2.13
CA ALA A 491 6.94 -17.39 -2.86
C ALA A 491 6.35 -18.51 -2.00
N GLU A 492 5.62 -19.46 -2.63
CA GLU A 492 4.95 -20.57 -1.95
C GLU A 492 5.92 -21.41 -1.11
N GLU A 493 7.13 -21.67 -1.65
CA GLU A 493 8.18 -22.42 -0.97
C GLU A 493 8.81 -21.69 0.22
N ASN A 494 8.59 -20.38 0.35
CA ASN A 494 9.06 -19.54 1.43
C ASN A 494 7.93 -19.31 2.44
N TRP A 495 7.35 -18.11 2.49
CA TRP A 495 6.30 -17.79 3.48
C TRP A 495 4.90 -17.77 2.87
N GLY A 496 4.79 -17.68 1.54
CA GLY A 496 3.51 -17.60 0.84
C GLY A 496 2.59 -18.79 1.09
N GLY A 497 3.14 -20.00 1.21
CA GLY A 497 2.32 -21.18 1.48
C GLY A 497 1.56 -21.12 2.82
N MET A 498 2.13 -20.47 3.85
CA MET A 498 1.42 -20.27 5.12
C MET A 498 0.39 -19.15 5.04
N ILE A 499 0.64 -18.09 4.25
CA ILE A 499 -0.36 -17.04 4.00
C ILE A 499 -1.56 -17.61 3.24
N ASP A 500 -1.32 -18.39 2.19
CA ASP A 500 -2.39 -19.09 1.46
C ASP A 500 -3.14 -20.08 2.35
N LEU A 501 -2.49 -20.71 3.33
CA LEU A 501 -3.16 -21.55 4.32
C LEU A 501 -4.14 -20.75 5.20
N LEU A 502 -3.76 -19.55 5.65
CA LEU A 502 -4.65 -18.66 6.39
C LEU A 502 -5.82 -18.21 5.52
N VAL A 503 -5.56 -17.83 4.26
CA VAL A 503 -6.60 -17.43 3.31
C VAL A 503 -7.59 -18.57 3.05
N ARG A 504 -7.10 -19.78 2.85
CA ARG A 504 -7.95 -20.97 2.68
C ARG A 504 -8.80 -21.25 3.92
N ASP A 505 -8.32 -20.97 5.13
CA ASP A 505 -9.15 -21.17 6.32
C ASP A 505 -10.43 -20.31 6.29
N PHE A 506 -10.36 -19.04 5.89
CA PHE A 506 -11.54 -18.15 5.87
C PHE A 506 -12.25 -18.06 4.51
N ALA A 507 -11.60 -18.46 3.41
CA ALA A 507 -12.10 -18.30 2.04
C ALA A 507 -11.65 -19.42 1.07
N ALA A 508 -11.58 -20.67 1.54
CA ALA A 508 -11.29 -21.83 0.69
C ALA A 508 -12.24 -21.96 -0.49
N ASP A 509 -11.71 -22.51 -1.58
CA ASP A 509 -12.51 -23.02 -2.68
C ASP A 509 -13.18 -24.36 -2.32
N ARG A 510 -14.00 -24.88 -3.22
CA ARG A 510 -14.62 -26.21 -3.11
C ARG A 510 -13.55 -27.30 -3.10
N ASP A 511 -13.88 -28.43 -2.49
CA ASP A 511 -13.02 -29.61 -2.42
C ASP A 511 -11.64 -29.40 -1.74
N ASP A 512 -11.51 -28.38 -0.87
CA ASP A 512 -10.33 -28.24 0.00
C ASP A 512 -10.28 -29.36 1.06
N ASP A 513 -9.14 -30.04 1.17
CA ASP A 513 -8.96 -31.18 2.08
C ASP A 513 -8.98 -30.78 3.58
N LEU A 514 -8.72 -29.51 3.90
CA LEU A 514 -8.56 -28.99 5.26
C LEU A 514 -9.70 -28.08 5.70
N PHE A 515 -10.34 -27.36 4.79
CA PHE A 515 -11.28 -26.28 5.13
C PHE A 515 -12.63 -26.41 4.42
N PRO A 516 -13.72 -25.93 5.03
CA PRO A 516 -15.00 -25.84 4.35
C PRO A 516 -14.99 -24.71 3.32
N TYR A 517 -15.82 -24.86 2.27
CA TYR A 517 -15.99 -23.87 1.22
C TYR A 517 -16.40 -22.50 1.77
N LEU A 518 -15.66 -21.45 1.41
CA LEU A 518 -15.94 -20.05 1.75
C LEU A 518 -16.45 -19.84 3.18
N ARG A 519 -15.71 -20.33 4.19
CA ARG A 519 -16.12 -20.37 5.61
C ARG A 519 -16.93 -19.16 6.04
N MET A 520 -16.42 -17.95 5.81
CA MET A 520 -17.03 -16.74 6.36
C MET A 520 -18.24 -16.26 5.57
N PHE A 521 -18.35 -16.62 4.29
CA PHE A 521 -19.26 -15.98 3.35
C PHE A 521 -20.55 -16.77 3.17
N ASP A 522 -21.69 -16.09 3.22
CA ASP A 522 -22.99 -16.64 2.82
C ASP A 522 -23.35 -16.11 1.42
N PRO A 523 -23.21 -16.92 0.35
CA PRO A 523 -23.41 -16.47 -1.02
C PRO A 523 -24.81 -15.92 -1.30
N TYR A 524 -25.82 -16.40 -0.58
CA TYR A 524 -27.21 -16.02 -0.83
C TYR A 524 -27.63 -14.82 0.01
N SER A 525 -27.17 -14.73 1.25
CA SER A 525 -27.39 -13.54 2.08
C SER A 525 -26.54 -12.35 1.60
N GLY A 526 -25.46 -12.63 0.87
CA GLY A 526 -24.58 -11.65 0.22
C GLY A 526 -23.51 -11.07 1.14
N ASN A 527 -23.37 -11.60 2.37
CA ASN A 527 -22.49 -11.05 3.40
C ASN A 527 -21.77 -12.17 4.15
N SER A 528 -20.68 -11.80 4.79
CA SER A 528 -19.97 -12.62 5.75
C SER A 528 -20.70 -12.71 7.08
N TRP A 529 -20.49 -13.80 7.79
CA TRP A 529 -20.92 -14.01 9.15
C TRP A 529 -19.71 -14.18 10.07
N ALA A 530 -19.74 -13.50 11.20
CA ALA A 530 -18.59 -13.35 12.08
C ALA A 530 -18.52 -14.44 13.16
N ASP A 531 -19.67 -14.96 13.62
CA ASP A 531 -19.68 -15.98 14.68
C ASP A 531 -19.68 -17.40 14.12
N GLY A 532 -18.68 -18.21 14.47
CA GLY A 532 -18.50 -19.54 13.90
C GLY A 532 -19.57 -20.53 14.32
N LEU A 533 -20.27 -20.28 15.44
CA LEU A 533 -21.22 -21.21 16.05
C LEU A 533 -22.68 -20.81 15.84
N ALA A 534 -22.97 -19.53 15.59
CA ALA A 534 -24.31 -18.95 15.42
C ALA A 534 -25.30 -19.28 16.56
N THR A 535 -24.80 -19.51 17.78
CA THR A 535 -25.60 -19.89 18.96
C THR A 535 -26.28 -18.67 19.60
N PHE A 536 -27.16 -18.01 18.85
CA PHE A 536 -28.02 -16.94 19.32
C PHE A 536 -29.44 -17.09 18.76
N ASP A 537 -30.46 -16.63 19.50
CA ASP A 537 -31.85 -16.65 19.00
C ASP A 537 -32.11 -15.62 17.89
N SER A 538 -31.12 -14.78 17.56
CA SER A 538 -31.15 -13.86 16.42
C SER A 538 -30.41 -14.40 15.19
N GLY A 539 -29.96 -15.67 15.23
CA GLY A 539 -29.11 -16.26 14.21
C GLY A 539 -27.66 -15.76 14.30
N ASN A 540 -26.95 -15.80 13.17
CA ASN A 540 -25.59 -15.28 13.08
C ASN A 540 -25.55 -13.74 12.98
N ASN A 541 -24.37 -13.13 13.08
CA ASN A 541 -24.17 -11.69 13.08
C ASN A 541 -22.89 -11.25 12.37
N GLN A 542 -22.84 -9.98 11.95
CA GLN A 542 -21.62 -9.28 11.54
C GLN A 542 -21.73 -7.80 11.97
N GLU A 543 -20.68 -7.31 12.63
CA GLU A 543 -20.55 -5.91 13.07
C GLU A 543 -19.68 -5.11 12.07
N SER A 544 -18.39 -5.45 12.03
CA SER A 544 -17.39 -4.74 11.22
C SER A 544 -17.38 -5.24 9.78
N SER A 545 -18.38 -4.83 8.99
CA SER A 545 -18.44 -5.16 7.56
C SER A 545 -17.25 -4.59 6.77
N SER A 546 -16.67 -3.49 7.23
CA SER A 546 -15.44 -2.93 6.68
C SER A 546 -14.21 -3.80 6.93
N GLU A 547 -14.11 -4.54 8.05
CA GLU A 547 -13.03 -5.51 8.25
C GLU A 547 -13.18 -6.77 7.38
N ALA A 548 -14.41 -7.16 7.00
CA ALA A 548 -14.62 -8.16 5.96
C ALA A 548 -14.12 -7.64 4.59
N MET A 549 -14.53 -6.42 4.20
CA MET A 549 -14.07 -5.78 2.96
C MET A 549 -12.55 -5.58 2.93
N HIS A 550 -11.94 -5.31 4.07
CA HIS A 550 -10.49 -5.24 4.25
C HIS A 550 -9.85 -6.60 3.95
N ALA A 551 -10.36 -7.69 4.53
CA ALA A 551 -9.87 -9.04 4.24
C ALA A 551 -9.93 -9.36 2.74
N TRP A 552 -11.07 -9.10 2.09
CA TRP A 552 -11.25 -9.33 0.65
C TRP A 552 -10.30 -8.50 -0.19
N THR A 553 -10.13 -7.22 0.15
CA THR A 553 -9.14 -6.35 -0.50
C THR A 553 -7.74 -6.94 -0.42
N ASN A 554 -7.33 -7.39 0.76
CA ASN A 554 -5.96 -7.86 0.96
C ASN A 554 -5.70 -9.19 0.25
N VAL A 555 -6.71 -10.06 0.12
CA VAL A 555 -6.60 -11.26 -0.71
C VAL A 555 -6.47 -10.91 -2.19
N ILE A 556 -7.20 -9.89 -2.69
CA ILE A 556 -7.02 -9.38 -4.07
C ILE A 556 -5.58 -8.91 -4.27
N LEU A 557 -5.06 -8.08 -3.36
CA LEU A 557 -3.69 -7.54 -3.44
C LEU A 557 -2.63 -8.64 -3.36
N TRP A 558 -2.76 -9.56 -2.40
CA TRP A 558 -1.87 -10.72 -2.26
C TRP A 558 -1.87 -11.59 -3.51
N ALA A 559 -3.05 -11.92 -4.02
CA ALA A 559 -3.20 -12.80 -5.17
C ALA A 559 -2.71 -12.15 -6.47
N GLU A 560 -2.89 -10.85 -6.64
CA GLU A 560 -2.31 -10.11 -7.78
C GLU A 560 -0.78 -10.06 -7.66
N ALA A 561 -0.22 -9.74 -6.48
CA ALA A 561 1.22 -9.69 -6.25
C ALA A 561 1.92 -11.05 -6.47
N THR A 562 1.24 -12.15 -6.19
CA THR A 562 1.76 -13.52 -6.32
C THR A 562 1.36 -14.20 -7.64
N GLY A 563 0.57 -13.53 -8.49
CA GLY A 563 0.13 -14.07 -9.79
C GLY A 563 -0.89 -15.21 -9.70
N ASN A 564 -1.70 -15.26 -8.64
CA ASN A 564 -2.73 -16.26 -8.40
C ASN A 564 -4.13 -15.77 -8.83
N THR A 565 -4.43 -15.85 -10.13
CA THR A 565 -5.69 -15.37 -10.71
C THR A 565 -6.95 -16.01 -10.11
N GLU A 566 -6.94 -17.32 -9.81
CA GLU A 566 -8.12 -18.01 -9.26
C GLU A 566 -8.46 -17.50 -7.85
N LEU A 567 -7.44 -17.29 -7.01
CA LEU A 567 -7.62 -16.69 -5.69
C LEU A 567 -8.08 -15.23 -5.79
N ARG A 568 -7.47 -14.46 -6.70
CA ARG A 568 -7.82 -13.06 -6.95
C ARG A 568 -9.29 -12.92 -7.34
N ASP A 569 -9.74 -13.69 -8.33
CA ASP A 569 -11.09 -13.59 -8.87
C ASP A 569 -12.14 -14.03 -7.83
N ARG A 570 -11.82 -15.04 -7.00
CA ARG A 570 -12.65 -15.41 -5.84
C ARG A 570 -12.76 -14.27 -4.84
N ALA A 571 -11.68 -13.57 -4.52
CA ALA A 571 -11.71 -12.42 -3.64
C ALA A 571 -12.43 -11.20 -4.25
N ILE A 572 -12.34 -10.99 -5.56
CA ILE A 572 -13.13 -9.98 -6.29
C ILE A 572 -14.63 -10.29 -6.18
N TYR A 573 -15.04 -11.55 -6.34
CA TYR A 573 -16.42 -11.98 -6.13
C TYR A 573 -16.90 -11.67 -4.71
N LEU A 574 -16.10 -12.01 -3.69
CA LEU A 574 -16.41 -11.77 -2.28
C LEU A 574 -16.55 -10.27 -1.99
N TYR A 575 -15.56 -9.46 -2.38
CA TYR A 575 -15.57 -8.01 -2.23
C TYR A 575 -16.83 -7.38 -2.86
N THR A 576 -17.11 -7.73 -4.11
CA THR A 576 -18.18 -7.10 -4.89
C THR A 576 -19.57 -7.49 -4.37
N THR A 577 -19.73 -8.76 -3.95
CA THR A 577 -20.99 -9.25 -3.40
C THR A 577 -21.23 -8.69 -1.99
N GLU A 578 -20.21 -8.68 -1.12
CA GLU A 578 -20.27 -8.09 0.21
C GLU A 578 -20.63 -6.60 0.15
N LEU A 579 -20.02 -5.85 -0.78
CA LEU A 579 -20.37 -4.45 -1.05
C LEU A 579 -21.86 -4.26 -1.33
N SER A 580 -22.44 -5.10 -2.19
CA SER A 580 -23.87 -5.01 -2.52
C SER A 580 -24.76 -5.21 -1.29
N ALA A 581 -24.38 -6.09 -0.37
CA ALA A 581 -25.10 -6.32 0.88
C ALA A 581 -24.87 -5.22 1.93
N ILE A 582 -23.67 -4.63 1.99
CA ILE A 582 -23.35 -3.50 2.87
C ILE A 582 -24.23 -2.30 2.54
N ASN A 583 -24.31 -1.93 1.26
CA ASN A 583 -25.12 -0.80 0.80
C ASN A 583 -26.60 -0.95 1.13
N GLU A 584 -27.11 -2.17 1.19
CA GLU A 584 -28.50 -2.47 1.54
C GLU A 584 -28.70 -2.55 3.05
N TYR A 585 -27.99 -3.43 3.75
CA TYR A 585 -28.35 -3.85 5.11
C TYR A 585 -27.65 -3.06 6.20
N PHE A 586 -26.47 -2.52 5.92
CA PHE A 586 -25.74 -1.67 6.88
C PHE A 586 -26.09 -0.20 6.64
N PHE A 587 -26.12 0.23 5.39
CA PHE A 587 -26.22 1.64 5.03
C PHE A 587 -27.61 2.08 4.57
N ASP A 588 -28.43 1.14 4.07
CA ASP A 588 -29.71 1.44 3.41
C ASP A 588 -29.62 2.67 2.49
N VAL A 589 -28.66 2.64 1.56
CA VAL A 589 -28.37 3.78 0.68
C VAL A 589 -29.59 4.17 -0.17
N HIS A 590 -30.52 3.23 -0.37
CA HIS A 590 -31.76 3.40 -1.10
C HIS A 590 -32.94 3.88 -0.25
N GLN A 591 -32.82 3.88 1.09
CA GLN A 591 -33.89 4.27 2.03
C GLN A 591 -35.16 3.42 1.84
N GLU A 592 -35.00 2.12 1.67
CA GLU A 592 -36.09 1.17 1.38
C GLU A 592 -36.20 0.05 2.44
N ILE A 593 -35.23 -0.08 3.35
CA ILE A 593 -35.12 -1.20 4.28
C ILE A 593 -35.42 -0.78 5.71
N LEU A 594 -34.81 0.30 6.19
CA LEU A 594 -34.95 0.74 7.58
C LEU A 594 -36.34 1.35 7.82
N PRO A 595 -37.01 1.02 8.93
CA PRO A 595 -38.29 1.63 9.27
C PRO A 595 -38.17 3.15 9.49
N ASP A 596 -39.15 3.93 9.05
CA ASP A 596 -39.18 5.42 9.18
C ASP A 596 -38.92 5.95 10.61
N GLU A 597 -39.22 5.14 11.64
CA GLU A 597 -39.03 5.49 13.06
C GLU A 597 -37.64 5.17 13.62
N TYR A 598 -36.77 4.50 12.86
CA TYR A 598 -35.37 4.27 13.21
C TYR A 598 -34.54 5.49 12.80
N GLU A 599 -33.97 6.20 13.78
CA GLU A 599 -33.28 7.47 13.55
C GLU A 599 -31.81 7.36 13.09
N PRO A 600 -31.00 6.37 13.51
CA PRO A 600 -29.65 6.23 12.99
C PRO A 600 -29.64 5.98 11.48
N GLU A 601 -28.66 6.52 10.79
CA GLU A 601 -28.48 6.32 9.35
C GLU A 601 -27.57 5.13 9.05
N ILE A 602 -27.36 4.24 10.02
CA ILE A 602 -26.56 3.02 9.87
C ILE A 602 -27.07 1.92 10.80
N VAL A 603 -26.97 0.68 10.37
CA VAL A 603 -27.02 -0.51 11.23
C VAL A 603 -25.60 -0.95 11.52
N THR A 604 -25.22 -0.95 12.80
CA THR A 604 -23.89 -1.36 13.25
C THR A 604 -23.72 -2.87 13.25
N ILE A 605 -24.73 -3.63 13.70
CA ILE A 605 -24.68 -5.10 13.72
C ILE A 605 -25.89 -5.65 12.98
N ASN A 606 -25.62 -6.32 11.87
CA ASN A 606 -26.62 -7.08 11.15
C ASN A 606 -26.68 -8.51 11.68
N TRP A 607 -27.89 -8.99 11.95
CA TRP A 607 -28.15 -10.37 12.34
C TRP A 607 -29.01 -11.08 11.29
N GLY A 608 -29.15 -12.40 11.45
CA GLY A 608 -30.22 -13.13 10.76
C GLY A 608 -31.61 -12.57 11.09
N GLY A 609 -31.86 -12.17 12.34
CA GLY A 609 -33.21 -11.84 12.81
C GLY A 609 -33.46 -10.44 13.34
N LYS A 610 -32.44 -9.58 13.35
CA LYS A 610 -32.52 -8.22 13.90
C LYS A 610 -31.44 -7.31 13.31
N MET A 611 -31.58 -6.02 13.55
CA MET A 611 -30.59 -4.99 13.22
C MET A 611 -30.38 -4.11 14.44
N ASP A 612 -29.12 -3.84 14.80
CA ASP A 612 -28.79 -2.99 15.95
C ASP A 612 -27.93 -1.79 15.56
N PHE A 613 -28.23 -0.64 16.16
CA PHE A 613 -27.26 0.43 16.38
C PHE A 613 -26.65 0.23 17.77
N ALA A 614 -25.66 -0.64 17.88
CA ALA A 614 -24.97 -1.02 19.10
C ALA A 614 -23.63 -1.68 18.75
N THR A 615 -22.74 -1.84 19.73
CA THR A 615 -21.45 -2.54 19.53
C THR A 615 -21.29 -3.72 20.49
N TRP A 616 -20.39 -4.65 20.16
CA TRP A 616 -20.05 -5.80 21.02
C TRP A 616 -19.35 -5.42 22.33
N TRP A 617 -18.71 -4.25 22.39
CA TRP A 617 -18.20 -3.63 23.63
C TRP A 617 -18.97 -2.37 23.99
N GLN A 618 -18.77 -1.85 25.19
CA GLN A 618 -19.34 -0.56 25.58
C GLN A 618 -18.63 0.59 24.84
N SER A 619 -19.35 1.28 23.97
CA SER A 619 -18.82 2.35 23.12
C SER A 619 -19.67 3.64 23.17
N GLY A 620 -19.10 4.74 22.68
CA GLY A 620 -19.79 6.01 22.43
C GLY A 620 -20.55 6.05 21.09
N LEU A 621 -20.80 7.25 20.58
CA LEU A 621 -21.62 7.46 19.39
C LEU A 621 -20.84 7.16 18.11
N VAL A 622 -19.62 7.69 17.99
CA VAL A 622 -18.78 7.57 16.80
C VAL A 622 -18.50 6.12 16.46
N GLU A 623 -18.16 5.31 17.45
CA GLU A 623 -17.76 3.92 17.25
C GLU A 623 -18.88 3.08 16.63
N LYS A 624 -20.16 3.38 16.93
CA LYS A 624 -21.32 2.68 16.34
C LYS A 624 -21.50 2.95 14.84
N TYR A 625 -20.88 4.01 14.32
CA TYR A 625 -20.78 4.27 12.88
C TYR A 625 -19.44 3.78 12.34
N ALA A 626 -18.34 4.23 12.94
CA ALA A 626 -16.99 4.07 12.44
C ALA A 626 -16.48 2.62 12.47
N ILE A 627 -17.08 1.73 13.26
CA ILE A 627 -16.74 0.31 13.20
C ILE A 627 -17.08 -0.33 11.85
N SER A 628 -17.99 0.25 11.07
CA SER A 628 -18.27 -0.18 9.68
C SER A 628 -17.52 0.66 8.64
N TRP A 629 -16.57 1.50 9.06
CA TRP A 629 -15.69 2.28 8.18
C TRP A 629 -14.22 1.82 8.28
N LEU A 630 -13.77 1.51 9.50
CA LEU A 630 -12.38 1.14 9.78
C LEU A 630 -12.05 -0.29 9.32
N PRO A 631 -10.78 -0.60 9.03
CA PRO A 631 -9.69 0.35 8.81
C PRO A 631 -9.86 1.09 7.48
N PHE A 632 -9.26 2.28 7.35
CA PHE A 632 -9.14 2.96 6.06
C PHE A 632 -7.90 2.45 5.31
N HIS A 633 -8.07 2.00 4.07
CA HIS A 633 -7.03 1.47 3.19
C HIS A 633 -7.43 1.71 1.71
N GLY A 634 -6.57 1.32 0.76
CA GLY A 634 -6.84 1.53 -0.67
C GLY A 634 -8.04 0.76 -1.25
N GLY A 635 -8.69 -0.12 -0.48
CA GLY A 635 -9.95 -0.77 -0.83
C GLY A 635 -11.19 -0.15 -0.20
N SER A 636 -11.04 0.89 0.65
CA SER A 636 -12.15 1.55 1.37
C SER A 636 -12.95 2.54 0.52
N LEU A 637 -12.58 2.74 -0.75
CA LEU A 637 -13.23 3.72 -1.65
C LEU A 637 -14.72 3.43 -1.90
N TYR A 638 -15.14 2.18 -1.69
CA TYR A 638 -16.55 1.79 -1.76
C TYR A 638 -17.45 2.61 -0.83
N LEU A 639 -16.91 3.09 0.30
CA LEU A 639 -17.62 3.95 1.25
C LEU A 639 -18.10 5.27 0.60
N GLY A 640 -17.44 5.70 -0.48
CA GLY A 640 -17.73 6.93 -1.21
C GLY A 640 -18.67 6.78 -2.41
N HIS A 641 -19.11 5.56 -2.77
CA HIS A 641 -19.93 5.34 -3.97
C HIS A 641 -21.30 6.03 -3.93
N HIS A 642 -21.82 6.29 -2.73
CA HIS A 642 -23.10 6.92 -2.49
C HIS A 642 -22.91 8.23 -1.72
N PRO A 643 -22.50 9.34 -2.38
CA PRO A 643 -22.19 10.59 -1.69
C PRO A 643 -23.40 11.18 -0.92
N ASP A 644 -24.62 11.00 -1.42
CA ASP A 644 -25.84 11.40 -0.71
C ASP A 644 -26.04 10.62 0.61
N TYR A 645 -25.59 9.36 0.67
CA TYR A 645 -25.59 8.58 1.91
C TYR A 645 -24.49 9.06 2.86
N VAL A 646 -23.27 9.28 2.36
CA VAL A 646 -22.15 9.78 3.17
C VAL A 646 -22.50 11.09 3.87
N GLU A 647 -23.08 12.04 3.13
CA GLU A 647 -23.56 13.31 3.71
C GLU A 647 -24.65 13.06 4.76
N ARG A 648 -25.61 12.18 4.48
CA ARG A 648 -26.72 11.90 5.39
C ARG A 648 -26.23 11.25 6.70
N ALA A 649 -25.38 10.24 6.61
CA ALA A 649 -24.81 9.56 7.76
C ALA A 649 -23.93 10.49 8.60
N TYR A 650 -23.05 11.27 7.95
CA TYR A 650 -22.23 12.28 8.63
C TYR A 650 -23.07 13.36 9.33
N GLU A 651 -24.12 13.85 8.68
CA GLU A 651 -25.00 14.86 9.27
C GLU A 651 -25.80 14.30 10.46
N ALA A 652 -26.22 13.03 10.42
CA ALA A 652 -26.89 12.37 11.52
C ALA A 652 -25.98 12.24 12.75
N ILE A 653 -24.76 11.72 12.59
CA ILE A 653 -23.79 11.63 13.69
C ILE A 653 -23.41 13.01 14.23
N ARG A 654 -23.19 14.01 13.36
CA ARG A 654 -22.89 15.39 13.78
C ARG A 654 -24.02 16.01 14.59
N SER A 655 -25.27 15.79 14.16
CA SER A 655 -26.46 16.30 14.82
C SER A 655 -26.61 15.70 16.22
N GLU A 656 -26.43 14.39 16.36
CA GLU A 656 -26.56 13.70 17.65
C GLU A 656 -25.37 14.03 18.59
N ASN A 657 -24.16 14.15 18.05
CA ASN A 657 -23.00 14.60 18.83
C ASN A 657 -23.11 16.09 19.25
N GLY A 658 -23.91 16.88 18.53
CA GLY A 658 -24.18 18.29 18.78
C GLY A 658 -23.05 19.25 18.39
N SER A 659 -21.92 18.73 17.92
CA SER A 659 -20.76 19.48 17.42
C SER A 659 -19.81 18.56 16.66
N THR A 660 -18.70 19.11 16.15
CA THR A 660 -17.57 18.34 15.59
C THR A 660 -16.50 17.99 16.64
N ASP A 661 -16.82 18.11 17.94
CA ASP A 661 -16.00 17.58 19.03
C ASP A 661 -16.35 16.12 19.25
N TRP A 662 -15.78 15.24 18.42
CA TRP A 662 -16.11 13.82 18.37
C TRP A 662 -15.72 13.11 19.67
N ASN A 663 -16.55 12.18 20.14
CA ASN A 663 -16.37 11.55 21.45
C ASN A 663 -15.15 10.61 21.52
N LEU A 664 -14.80 10.00 20.39
CA LEU A 664 -13.66 9.11 20.19
C LEU A 664 -13.39 9.02 18.68
N TRP A 665 -12.21 8.58 18.28
CA TRP A 665 -11.87 8.27 16.88
C TRP A 665 -12.17 9.42 15.91
N SER A 666 -11.82 10.64 16.31
CA SER A 666 -12.06 11.85 15.51
C SER A 666 -11.53 11.68 14.07
N ASN A 667 -10.36 11.06 13.91
CA ASN A 667 -9.75 10.84 12.61
C ASN A 667 -10.58 9.96 11.67
N MET A 668 -11.29 8.94 12.17
CA MET A 668 -12.19 8.12 11.36
C MET A 668 -13.34 8.96 10.79
N VAL A 669 -13.87 9.88 11.59
CA VAL A 669 -14.93 10.79 11.13
C VAL A 669 -14.39 11.75 10.07
N TRP A 670 -13.17 12.26 10.22
CA TRP A 670 -12.56 13.16 9.24
C TRP A 670 -12.26 12.46 7.91
N MET A 671 -11.70 11.25 7.96
CA MET A 671 -11.43 10.44 6.76
C MET A 671 -12.71 10.02 6.03
N TYR A 672 -13.79 9.73 6.76
CA TYR A 672 -15.10 9.48 6.16
C TYR A 672 -15.69 10.76 5.57
N ARG A 673 -15.59 11.89 6.28
CA ARG A 673 -16.07 13.20 5.83
C ARG A 673 -15.38 13.66 4.55
N SER A 674 -14.10 13.33 4.37
CA SER A 674 -13.34 13.76 3.18
C SER A 674 -13.84 13.12 1.89
N LEU A 675 -14.62 12.04 1.94
CA LEU A 675 -15.22 11.40 0.76
C LEU A 675 -16.22 12.31 0.02
N THR A 676 -16.82 13.29 0.70
CA THR A 676 -17.77 14.23 0.09
C THR A 676 -17.46 15.70 0.35
N ASN A 677 -16.79 16.01 1.46
CA ASN A 677 -16.41 17.38 1.81
C ASN A 677 -15.00 17.41 2.45
N PRO A 678 -13.95 17.29 1.62
CA PRO A 678 -12.57 17.32 2.10
C PRO A 678 -12.18 18.64 2.76
N ASP A 679 -12.76 19.78 2.36
CA ASP A 679 -12.53 21.07 3.03
C ASP A 679 -12.96 21.05 4.50
N ASP A 680 -14.16 20.51 4.81
CA ASP A 680 -14.64 20.37 6.19
C ASP A 680 -13.76 19.39 6.99
N ALA A 681 -13.36 18.28 6.38
CA ALA A 681 -12.45 17.31 6.99
C ALA A 681 -11.09 17.95 7.32
N LEU A 682 -10.46 18.65 6.38
CA LEU A 682 -9.20 19.37 6.56
C LEU A 682 -9.30 20.39 7.70
N ASN A 683 -10.37 21.19 7.73
CA ASN A 683 -10.55 22.20 8.78
C ASN A 683 -10.66 21.59 10.18
N GLN A 684 -11.33 20.43 10.32
CA GLN A 684 -11.43 19.73 11.60
C GLN A 684 -10.11 19.07 12.01
N MET A 685 -9.44 18.43 11.05
CA MET A 685 -8.14 17.79 11.24
C MET A 685 -7.10 18.82 11.69
N GLU A 686 -6.93 19.92 10.96
CA GLU A 686 -5.95 20.97 11.28
C GLU A 686 -6.18 21.62 12.65
N ALA A 687 -7.43 21.64 13.12
CA ALA A 687 -7.75 22.19 14.42
C ALA A 687 -7.36 21.29 15.60
N ARG A 688 -7.15 19.98 15.38
CA ARG A 688 -7.15 18.97 16.47
C ARG A 688 -6.13 17.83 16.33
N ILE A 689 -5.57 17.56 15.15
CA ILE A 689 -4.71 16.38 14.90
C ILE A 689 -3.46 16.36 15.81
N ASP A 690 -2.97 17.54 16.20
CA ASP A 690 -1.81 17.72 17.09
C ASP A 690 -2.16 17.97 18.57
N ASP A 691 -3.43 17.81 18.97
CA ASP A 691 -3.83 17.98 20.38
C ASP A 691 -3.09 17.02 21.33
N TYR A 692 -2.55 15.93 20.78
CA TYR A 692 -1.79 14.91 21.51
C TYR A 692 -0.48 14.58 20.79
N GLY A 693 0.56 14.28 21.58
CA GLY A 693 1.91 13.97 21.10
C GLY A 693 2.03 12.54 20.58
N SER A 694 2.94 11.76 21.18
CA SER A 694 3.23 10.36 20.82
C SER A 694 2.05 9.41 21.07
N PHE A 695 2.12 8.22 20.48
CA PHE A 695 1.14 7.15 20.67
C PHE A 695 0.81 6.89 22.14
N ASN A 696 -0.49 6.88 22.43
CA ASN A 696 -1.00 6.56 23.75
C ASN A 696 -2.22 5.64 23.61
N PRO A 697 -2.07 4.33 23.82
CA PRO A 697 -3.18 3.39 23.70
C PRO A 697 -4.28 3.59 24.74
N GLY A 698 -4.04 4.42 25.77
CA GLY A 698 -5.06 4.82 26.74
C GLY A 698 -5.92 6.01 26.32
N ASP A 699 -5.64 6.64 25.16
CA ASP A 699 -6.39 7.80 24.66
C ASP A 699 -6.58 7.72 23.14
N GLU A 700 -7.77 7.27 22.72
CA GLU A 700 -8.16 7.18 21.30
C GLU A 700 -9.08 8.33 20.87
N THR A 701 -9.11 9.44 21.63
CA THR A 701 -10.05 10.55 21.36
C THR A 701 -9.86 11.12 19.95
N ILE A 702 -8.60 11.28 19.53
CA ILE A 702 -8.25 11.86 18.24
C ILE A 702 -7.91 10.77 17.21
N ILE A 703 -6.96 9.90 17.52
CA ILE A 703 -6.50 8.84 16.62
C ILE A 703 -6.94 7.48 17.16
N GLU A 704 -7.75 6.75 16.41
CA GLU A 704 -8.09 5.35 16.69
C GLU A 704 -6.81 4.48 16.70
N ARG A 705 -6.71 3.50 17.60
CA ARG A 705 -5.42 2.82 17.87
C ARG A 705 -4.86 1.98 16.72
N GLY A 706 -5.67 1.56 15.75
CA GLY A 706 -5.24 0.92 14.50
C GLY A 706 -4.81 1.91 13.41
N SER A 707 -4.98 3.21 13.65
CA SER A 707 -4.70 4.30 12.71
C SER A 707 -3.48 5.14 13.11
N THR A 708 -3.10 6.10 12.27
CA THR A 708 -2.02 7.08 12.56
C THR A 708 -2.36 8.49 12.10
N LYS A 709 -1.59 9.46 12.61
CA LYS A 709 -1.59 10.83 12.07
C LYS A 709 -1.17 10.84 10.60
N ALA A 710 -0.10 10.13 10.25
CA ALA A 710 0.39 10.05 8.87
C ALA A 710 -0.67 9.55 7.88
N GLN A 711 -1.33 8.42 8.20
CA GLN A 711 -2.44 7.88 7.40
C GLN A 711 -3.58 8.88 7.26
N THR A 712 -4.00 9.50 8.38
CA THR A 712 -5.11 10.45 8.40
C THR A 712 -4.81 11.68 7.53
N TYR A 713 -3.61 12.25 7.71
CA TYR A 713 -3.13 13.43 7.00
C TYR A 713 -3.01 13.14 5.50
N HIS A 714 -2.35 12.03 5.15
CA HIS A 714 -2.19 11.57 3.77
C HIS A 714 -3.54 11.35 3.06
N TRP A 715 -4.49 10.66 3.71
CA TRP A 715 -5.80 10.37 3.14
C TRP A 715 -6.62 11.62 2.85
N ILE A 716 -6.76 12.51 3.84
CA ILE A 716 -7.64 13.67 3.72
C ILE A 716 -7.12 14.65 2.66
N HIS A 717 -5.81 14.86 2.61
CA HIS A 717 -5.18 15.68 1.57
C HIS A 717 -5.29 15.05 0.17
N ASN A 718 -5.16 13.73 0.03
CA ASN A 718 -5.42 13.06 -1.24
C ASN A 718 -6.87 13.24 -1.69
N MET A 719 -7.85 13.00 -0.81
CA MET A 719 -9.26 13.21 -1.14
C MET A 719 -9.57 14.66 -1.50
N ASN A 720 -8.85 15.62 -0.88
CA ASN A 720 -8.96 17.03 -1.24
C ASN A 720 -8.54 17.31 -2.67
N GLU A 721 -7.47 16.68 -3.15
CA GLU A 721 -6.99 16.87 -4.52
C GLU A 721 -7.76 16.04 -5.55
N LEU A 722 -8.07 14.79 -5.22
CA LEU A 722 -8.74 13.83 -6.12
C LEU A 722 -10.23 14.11 -6.30
N GLY A 723 -10.91 14.64 -5.28
CA GLY A 723 -12.36 14.80 -5.28
C GLY A 723 -13.09 13.50 -4.92
N GLN A 724 -14.29 13.31 -5.49
CA GLN A 724 -15.16 12.19 -5.14
C GLN A 724 -14.78 10.92 -5.92
N VAL A 725 -14.97 9.76 -5.31
CA VAL A 725 -14.85 8.47 -6.02
C VAL A 725 -15.89 8.41 -7.16
N ASP A 726 -15.49 7.98 -8.35
CA ASP A 726 -16.37 7.83 -9.52
C ASP A 726 -16.53 6.34 -9.89
N PRO A 727 -17.52 5.63 -9.31
CA PRO A 727 -17.74 4.21 -9.58
C PRO A 727 -18.37 3.96 -10.96
N SER A 728 -18.66 5.00 -11.76
CA SER A 728 -19.25 4.83 -13.10
C SER A 728 -18.24 4.40 -14.16
N VAL A 729 -16.94 4.43 -13.84
CA VAL A 729 -15.85 4.05 -14.73
C VAL A 729 -15.22 2.76 -14.22
N THR A 730 -15.12 1.77 -15.12
CA THR A 730 -14.44 0.50 -14.85
C THR A 730 -13.16 0.39 -15.67
N SER A 731 -12.35 -0.61 -15.39
CA SER A 731 -11.06 -0.87 -16.01
C SER A 731 -10.95 -2.33 -16.44
N ASP A 732 -10.13 -2.61 -17.45
CA ASP A 732 -9.75 -3.96 -17.87
C ASP A 732 -8.60 -4.59 -17.04
N HIS A 733 -8.25 -3.96 -15.93
CA HIS A 733 -7.33 -4.44 -14.90
C HIS A 733 -7.90 -4.20 -13.50
N PRO A 734 -7.60 -5.05 -12.50
CA PRO A 734 -8.32 -5.06 -11.23
C PRO A 734 -7.79 -4.08 -10.17
N ILE A 735 -6.58 -3.54 -10.32
CA ILE A 735 -5.94 -2.68 -9.32
C ILE A 735 -5.97 -1.22 -9.79
N TYR A 736 -7.10 -0.55 -9.53
CA TYR A 736 -7.34 0.81 -9.99
C TYR A 736 -8.34 1.56 -9.11
N ALA A 737 -8.40 2.87 -9.29
CA ALA A 737 -9.47 3.74 -8.83
C ALA A 737 -9.66 4.91 -9.80
N VAL A 738 -10.87 5.45 -9.85
CA VAL A 738 -11.18 6.67 -10.60
C VAL A 738 -11.84 7.67 -9.66
N PHE A 739 -11.36 8.90 -9.70
CA PHE A 739 -11.89 10.02 -8.94
C PHE A 739 -12.37 11.12 -9.88
N ASN A 740 -13.24 12.00 -9.37
CA ASN A 740 -13.81 13.12 -10.12
C ASN A 740 -13.91 14.35 -9.23
N LYS A 741 -13.24 15.43 -9.64
CA LYS A 741 -13.30 16.75 -9.02
C LYS A 741 -13.81 17.76 -10.04
N ASP A 742 -14.99 18.31 -9.78
CA ASP A 742 -15.63 19.33 -10.64
C ASP A 742 -15.77 18.95 -12.13
N GLY A 743 -15.87 17.65 -12.43
CA GLY A 743 -16.00 17.11 -13.78
C GLY A 743 -14.68 16.66 -14.43
N GLU A 744 -13.55 16.86 -13.76
CA GLU A 744 -12.24 16.38 -14.18
C GLU A 744 -11.91 15.06 -13.47
N ARG A 745 -11.54 14.03 -14.25
CA ARG A 745 -11.28 12.69 -13.74
C ARG A 745 -9.79 12.45 -13.54
N THR A 746 -9.44 11.81 -12.43
CA THR A 746 -8.10 11.28 -12.15
C THR A 746 -8.16 9.77 -12.15
N TYR A 747 -7.29 9.14 -12.93
CA TYR A 747 -7.24 7.69 -13.13
C TYR A 747 -5.98 7.16 -12.47
N ILE A 748 -6.15 6.28 -11.48
CA ILE A 748 -5.06 5.70 -10.71
C ILE A 748 -5.09 4.20 -10.95
N ALA A 749 -3.95 3.63 -11.32
CA ALA A 749 -3.74 2.20 -11.45
C ALA A 749 -2.36 1.84 -10.88
N TYR A 750 -2.26 0.67 -10.24
CA TYR A 750 -1.00 0.11 -9.76
C TYR A 750 -0.69 -1.20 -10.48
N ASN A 751 0.55 -1.37 -10.91
CA ASN A 751 1.00 -2.53 -11.67
C ASN A 751 1.92 -3.41 -10.83
N TYR A 752 1.45 -4.58 -10.41
CA TYR A 752 2.25 -5.59 -9.70
C TYR A 752 3.18 -6.42 -10.60
N SER A 753 3.06 -6.27 -11.93
CA SER A 753 3.86 -7.08 -12.84
C SER A 753 5.25 -6.47 -13.07
N ASN A 754 6.21 -7.33 -13.39
CA ASN A 754 7.58 -6.95 -13.75
C ASN A 754 7.71 -6.38 -15.18
N SER A 755 6.63 -5.91 -15.78
CA SER A 755 6.62 -5.33 -17.12
C SER A 755 5.56 -4.24 -17.21
N PRO A 756 5.75 -3.21 -18.05
CA PRO A 756 4.71 -2.20 -18.21
C PRO A 756 3.41 -2.81 -18.74
N ILE A 757 2.29 -2.33 -18.22
CA ILE A 757 0.93 -2.70 -18.66
C ILE A 757 0.21 -1.49 -19.28
N THR A 758 -0.84 -1.75 -20.05
CA THR A 758 -1.75 -0.71 -20.54
C THR A 758 -3.12 -0.97 -19.96
N VAL A 759 -3.61 -0.03 -19.15
CA VAL A 759 -4.91 -0.11 -18.49
C VAL A 759 -5.91 0.73 -19.30
N ASN A 760 -7.02 0.12 -19.70
CA ASN A 760 -8.09 0.76 -20.47
C ASN A 760 -9.33 0.93 -19.60
N PHE A 761 -9.87 2.14 -19.60
CA PHE A 761 -11.06 2.49 -18.85
C PHE A 761 -12.31 2.48 -19.73
N SER A 762 -13.47 2.22 -19.13
CA SER A 762 -14.74 2.04 -19.83
C SER A 762 -15.27 3.30 -20.53
N ASP A 763 -14.75 4.48 -20.17
CA ASP A 763 -15.03 5.75 -20.84
C ASP A 763 -14.09 6.06 -22.02
N GLY A 764 -13.16 5.15 -22.32
CA GLY A 764 -12.20 5.23 -23.41
C GLY A 764 -10.86 5.86 -23.04
N HIS A 765 -10.64 6.24 -21.77
CA HIS A 765 -9.32 6.63 -21.30
C HIS A 765 -8.37 5.42 -21.25
N SER A 766 -7.06 5.66 -21.37
CA SER A 766 -6.05 4.61 -21.30
C SER A 766 -4.75 5.19 -20.73
N VAL A 767 -4.10 4.43 -19.86
CA VAL A 767 -2.81 4.79 -19.24
C VAL A 767 -1.83 3.63 -19.39
N THR A 768 -0.56 3.96 -19.59
CA THR A 768 0.54 3.00 -19.44
C THR A 768 1.04 3.08 -18.01
N VAL A 769 1.22 1.93 -17.38
CA VAL A 769 1.68 1.82 -15.99
C VAL A 769 2.97 1.02 -16.01
N GLU A 770 4.06 1.63 -15.54
CA GLU A 770 5.36 0.97 -15.47
C GLU A 770 5.36 -0.19 -14.47
N ALA A 771 6.40 -1.02 -14.50
CA ALA A 771 6.50 -2.18 -13.63
C ALA A 771 6.59 -1.76 -12.14
N ASN A 772 5.84 -2.43 -11.27
CA ASN A 772 5.87 -2.25 -9.81
C ASN A 772 5.57 -0.82 -9.31
N SER A 773 4.80 -0.05 -10.06
CA SER A 773 4.51 1.36 -9.75
C SER A 773 3.03 1.74 -9.95
N PHE A 774 2.64 2.88 -9.38
CA PHE A 774 1.47 3.62 -9.83
C PHE A 774 1.73 4.26 -11.19
N ASN A 775 0.67 4.60 -11.92
CA ASN A 775 0.80 5.40 -13.15
C ASN A 775 1.12 6.87 -12.88
N ILE A 776 0.69 7.41 -11.74
CA ILE A 776 0.93 8.78 -11.27
C ILE A 776 1.03 8.78 -9.74
N GLY A 777 1.76 9.74 -9.16
CA GLY A 777 1.85 9.91 -7.70
C GLY A 777 2.63 8.78 -7.01
N ASN A 778 3.81 8.45 -7.52
CA ASN A 778 4.71 7.49 -6.88
C ASN A 778 5.61 8.11 -5.78
N GLY A 779 5.85 9.43 -5.83
CA GLY A 779 6.73 10.15 -4.88
C GLY A 779 8.09 10.58 -5.44
N GLU A 780 8.87 11.31 -4.65
CA GLU A 780 10.25 11.70 -5.00
C GLU A 780 11.16 10.47 -5.11
N GLY A 781 11.96 10.38 -6.18
CA GLY A 781 12.82 9.21 -6.47
C GLY A 781 12.25 8.20 -7.45
N SER A 782 11.09 8.48 -8.07
CA SER A 782 10.55 7.69 -9.18
C SER A 782 10.19 8.60 -10.37
N ILE A 783 10.51 8.15 -11.59
CA ILE A 783 10.15 8.87 -12.82
C ILE A 783 8.61 8.83 -12.95
N ASP A 784 7.94 9.96 -12.73
CA ASP A 784 6.51 10.13 -13.00
C ASP A 784 6.26 10.18 -14.52
N PRO A 785 5.63 9.17 -15.15
CA PRO A 785 5.34 9.18 -16.56
C PRO A 785 3.96 9.82 -16.80
N GLY A 786 3.86 11.13 -16.63
CA GLY A 786 2.85 11.94 -17.32
C GLY A 786 1.90 12.73 -16.44
N ASP A 787 2.23 14.02 -16.27
CA ASP A 787 1.26 15.09 -16.02
C ASP A 787 0.38 15.32 -17.28
N PRO A 788 -0.96 15.15 -17.23
CA PRO A 788 -1.83 15.32 -18.39
C PRO A 788 -2.17 16.79 -18.61
N GLY A 789 -1.35 17.50 -19.40
CA GLY A 789 -1.50 18.95 -19.57
C GLY A 789 -1.12 19.61 -20.90
N ASP A 790 -1.25 19.01 -22.10
CA ASP A 790 -1.42 19.77 -23.38
C ASP A 790 -1.83 18.88 -24.58
N PRO A 791 -2.96 19.13 -25.27
CA PRO A 791 -3.36 18.34 -26.44
C PRO A 791 -2.60 18.78 -27.71
N GLY A 792 -1.53 18.04 -28.02
CA GLY A 792 -1.30 17.62 -29.40
C GLY A 792 0.10 17.81 -29.98
N GLN A 793 0.76 16.71 -30.29
CA GLN A 793 1.30 16.39 -31.61
C GLN A 793 1.66 14.89 -31.66
N PRO A 794 1.56 14.23 -32.83
CA PRO A 794 1.74 12.79 -32.95
C PRO A 794 3.21 12.38 -32.81
N ASP A 795 3.40 11.36 -32.00
CA ASP A 795 4.63 10.60 -31.80
C ASP A 795 5.15 9.93 -33.08
N PRO A 796 6.48 9.80 -33.24
CA PRO A 796 7.12 8.70 -33.94
C PRO A 796 7.87 7.76 -32.97
N ASP A 797 7.18 6.69 -32.55
CA ASP A 797 7.62 5.33 -32.13
C ASP A 797 9.04 4.88 -32.64
N PRO A 798 9.74 3.91 -31.99
CA PRO A 798 10.46 3.95 -30.71
C PRO A 798 11.94 3.46 -30.86
N THR A 799 12.76 3.56 -29.80
CA THR A 799 13.96 2.71 -29.63
C THR A 799 14.06 2.14 -28.19
N PRO A 800 14.63 0.92 -27.99
CA PRO A 800 14.41 0.03 -26.81
C PRO A 800 15.31 0.33 -25.58
N PRO A 801 15.12 -0.35 -24.42
CA PRO A 801 15.34 0.16 -23.04
C PRO A 801 16.77 0.00 -22.47
N GLY A 802 17.10 0.77 -21.41
CA GLY A 802 18.26 0.63 -20.48
C GLY A 802 18.30 1.85 -19.53
N ASP A 803 18.79 1.87 -18.28
CA ASP A 803 19.59 1.00 -17.37
C ASP A 803 19.39 1.56 -15.91
N PRO A 804 19.89 0.94 -14.81
CA PRO A 804 19.67 1.40 -13.42
C PRO A 804 20.38 2.72 -13.09
N GLU A 805 19.82 3.52 -12.17
CA GLU A 805 20.33 4.86 -11.83
C GLU A 805 21.75 4.84 -11.23
N GLU A 806 22.51 5.89 -11.56
CA GLU A 806 23.95 6.05 -11.37
C GLU A 806 24.25 7.00 -10.18
N ARG A 807 25.11 6.61 -9.22
CA ARG A 807 25.39 7.40 -8.00
C ARG A 807 26.57 8.37 -8.19
N ASN A 808 26.40 9.65 -7.84
CA ASN A 808 27.45 10.67 -7.93
C ASN A 808 28.37 10.67 -6.69
N PRO A 809 29.68 10.34 -6.82
CA PRO A 809 30.62 10.32 -5.70
C PRO A 809 31.08 11.70 -5.23
N TYR A 810 30.78 12.76 -5.98
CA TYR A 810 31.31 14.11 -5.79
C TYR A 810 30.40 15.04 -5.00
N SER A 811 29.35 14.48 -4.41
CA SER A 811 28.53 15.08 -3.37
C SER A 811 28.59 14.16 -2.17
N ALA A 812 28.61 14.70 -0.95
CA ALA A 812 28.67 13.92 0.28
C ALA A 812 27.66 12.76 0.30
N ILE A 813 28.18 11.54 0.14
CA ILE A 813 27.44 10.30 0.27
C ILE A 813 27.33 10.03 1.77
N GLN A 814 26.09 10.04 2.26
CA GLN A 814 25.81 9.72 3.64
C GLN A 814 26.24 8.27 3.93
N ALA A 815 26.98 8.05 5.00
CA ALA A 815 27.61 6.75 5.25
C ALA A 815 26.57 5.66 5.55
N GLN A 816 25.37 6.03 5.99
CA GLN A 816 24.21 5.16 6.16
C GLN A 816 23.50 4.83 4.84
N SER A 817 23.76 5.56 3.74
CA SER A 817 23.11 5.32 2.43
C SER A 817 23.67 4.13 1.63
N TYR A 818 24.21 3.12 2.32
CA TYR A 818 24.80 1.93 1.71
C TYR A 818 23.73 0.99 1.12
N ASP A 819 24.07 0.27 0.06
CA ASP A 819 23.24 -0.74 -0.60
C ASP A 819 23.41 -2.17 -0.02
N ASP A 820 24.43 -2.41 0.82
CA ASP A 820 24.64 -3.65 1.59
C ASP A 820 25.68 -3.40 2.70
N MET A 821 25.68 -4.18 3.79
CA MET A 821 26.64 -4.00 4.90
C MET A 821 26.93 -5.29 5.68
N SER A 822 27.97 -5.24 6.51
CA SER A 822 28.25 -6.26 7.50
C SER A 822 28.80 -5.66 8.79
N GLY A 823 28.10 -5.87 9.90
CA GLY A 823 28.61 -5.67 11.27
C GLY A 823 28.41 -4.28 11.88
N ILE A 824 27.95 -3.29 11.11
CA ILE A 824 27.71 -1.92 11.59
C ILE A 824 26.27 -1.74 12.13
N GLN A 825 26.01 -0.61 12.80
CA GLN A 825 24.67 -0.12 13.17
C GLN A 825 24.57 1.38 12.88
N THR A 826 23.37 1.96 12.78
CA THR A 826 23.17 3.42 12.67
C THR A 826 22.82 4.05 14.03
N GLU A 827 23.12 5.33 14.22
CA GLU A 827 22.63 6.15 15.33
C GLU A 827 22.46 7.61 14.91
N GLU A 828 21.63 8.37 15.65
CA GLU A 828 21.51 9.83 15.50
C GLU A 828 22.88 10.50 15.64
N THR A 829 23.23 11.33 14.65
CA THR A 829 24.47 12.10 14.69
C THR A 829 24.27 13.44 15.39
N SER A 830 25.25 13.84 16.21
CA SER A 830 25.29 15.20 16.74
C SER A 830 26.04 16.18 15.82
N ASP A 831 26.45 15.74 14.63
CA ASP A 831 27.08 16.60 13.62
C ASP A 831 26.03 17.50 12.96
N GLU A 832 26.43 18.67 12.47
CA GLU A 832 25.48 19.60 11.81
C GLU A 832 25.13 19.19 10.37
N SER A 833 25.76 18.13 9.85
CA SER A 833 25.64 17.65 8.47
C SER A 833 25.13 16.20 8.44
N GLY A 834 23.83 16.00 8.27
CA GLY A 834 23.17 14.67 8.24
C GLY A 834 22.42 14.33 9.54
N ASP A 835 21.46 13.41 9.45
CA ASP A 835 20.58 13.03 10.57
C ASP A 835 21.06 11.78 11.33
N GLU A 836 21.75 10.85 10.64
CA GLU A 836 22.31 9.63 11.23
C GLU A 836 23.75 9.38 10.76
N ASN A 837 24.50 8.60 11.54
CA ASN A 837 25.82 8.08 11.18
C ASN A 837 25.85 6.55 11.31
N ILE A 838 26.79 5.87 10.63
CA ILE A 838 27.12 4.48 10.95
C ILE A 838 28.10 4.41 12.14
N GLY A 839 27.92 3.43 13.02
CA GLY A 839 28.62 3.26 14.29
C GLY A 839 28.73 1.80 14.72
N TRP A 840 29.24 1.56 15.94
CA TRP A 840 29.63 0.23 16.45
C TRP A 840 30.59 -0.54 15.52
N ILE A 841 31.34 0.20 14.70
CA ILE A 841 32.18 -0.37 13.64
C ILE A 841 33.34 -1.14 14.27
N ALA A 842 33.41 -2.44 14.04
CA ALA A 842 34.50 -3.31 14.47
C ALA A 842 35.47 -3.65 13.32
N ASN A 843 36.62 -4.23 13.66
CA ASN A 843 37.60 -4.64 12.65
C ASN A 843 37.04 -5.78 11.77
N GLY A 844 36.93 -5.51 10.47
CA GLY A 844 36.47 -6.44 9.44
C GLY A 844 35.05 -6.15 8.92
N ASP A 845 34.37 -5.17 9.50
CA ASP A 845 33.06 -4.70 9.04
C ASP A 845 33.18 -3.91 7.74
N TRP A 846 32.10 -3.82 6.97
CA TRP A 846 32.09 -3.11 5.68
C TRP A 846 30.70 -2.62 5.28
N VAL A 847 30.67 -1.66 4.35
CA VAL A 847 29.46 -1.15 3.66
C VAL A 847 29.72 -1.06 2.15
N ARG A 848 28.70 -1.29 1.31
CA ARG A 848 28.75 -1.27 -0.18
C ARG A 848 27.83 -0.20 -0.76
N TYR A 849 28.25 0.47 -1.83
CA TYR A 849 27.46 1.40 -2.64
C TYR A 849 27.50 0.97 -4.12
N ASN A 850 26.36 0.75 -4.76
CA ASN A 850 26.25 0.29 -6.15
C ASN A 850 26.39 1.46 -7.15
N ASN A 851 26.90 1.17 -8.34
CA ASN A 851 26.93 2.11 -9.48
C ASN A 851 27.52 3.51 -9.18
N VAL A 852 28.58 3.59 -8.36
CA VAL A 852 29.25 4.86 -8.04
C VAL A 852 30.09 5.32 -9.22
N ASN A 853 29.76 6.47 -9.76
CA ASN A 853 30.26 6.97 -11.03
C ASN A 853 31.37 7.99 -10.90
N PHE A 854 32.61 7.52 -11.03
CA PHE A 854 33.80 8.36 -11.04
C PHE A 854 34.18 8.80 -12.46
N ASN A 855 33.23 9.04 -13.37
CA ASN A 855 33.46 9.40 -14.79
C ASN A 855 34.56 10.47 -15.00
N GLU A 856 34.76 11.36 -14.02
CA GLU A 856 35.70 12.48 -14.04
C GLU A 856 37.01 12.21 -13.25
N GLY A 857 37.18 11.00 -12.72
CA GLY A 857 38.27 10.61 -11.83
C GLY A 857 38.08 11.14 -10.40
N ALA A 858 38.54 10.43 -9.38
CA ALA A 858 38.62 10.95 -8.02
C ALA A 858 40.05 10.83 -7.50
N SER A 859 40.56 11.92 -6.92
CA SER A 859 41.93 12.00 -6.38
C SER A 859 42.01 11.95 -4.86
N SER A 860 40.93 12.32 -4.18
CA SER A 860 40.83 12.32 -2.73
C SER A 860 39.43 11.93 -2.30
N VAL A 861 39.33 11.39 -1.09
CA VAL A 861 38.06 11.15 -0.41
C VAL A 861 38.13 11.74 0.99
N ASN A 862 37.11 12.50 1.34
CA ASN A 862 36.86 13.01 2.68
C ASN A 862 35.91 12.05 3.39
N VAL A 863 36.18 11.80 4.66
CA VAL A 863 35.37 10.96 5.55
C VAL A 863 35.14 11.72 6.83
N ARG A 864 33.88 12.05 7.10
CA ARG A 864 33.46 12.68 8.35
C ARG A 864 33.28 11.61 9.41
N ALA A 865 34.14 11.57 10.42
CA ALA A 865 34.17 10.49 11.40
C ALA A 865 34.40 10.97 12.83
N ALA A 866 34.02 10.14 13.80
CA ALA A 866 34.19 10.37 15.24
C ALA A 866 34.73 9.10 15.92
N SER A 867 35.56 9.24 16.95
CA SER A 867 36.12 8.09 17.67
C SER A 867 36.54 8.45 19.10
N ASP A 868 36.05 7.70 20.09
CA ASP A 868 36.55 7.74 21.49
C ASP A 868 37.63 6.67 21.76
N ALA A 869 37.94 5.84 20.76
CA ALA A 869 38.97 4.80 20.78
C ALA A 869 40.28 5.29 20.13
N ASP A 870 41.27 4.42 19.89
CA ASP A 870 42.50 4.80 19.19
C ASP A 870 42.27 5.11 17.69
N GLY A 871 41.07 4.80 17.16
CA GLY A 871 40.71 4.94 15.76
C GLY A 871 40.99 3.69 14.91
N GLY A 872 41.03 3.86 13.58
CA GLY A 872 41.22 2.78 12.61
C GLY A 872 41.40 3.31 11.20
N THR A 873 41.44 2.41 10.21
CA THR A 873 41.60 2.76 8.80
C THR A 873 40.35 2.36 8.01
N VAL A 874 39.81 3.29 7.22
CA VAL A 874 38.76 3.04 6.23
C VAL A 874 39.44 2.72 4.90
N GLU A 875 39.21 1.54 4.34
CA GLU A 875 39.70 1.14 3.02
C GLU A 875 38.61 1.29 1.97
N PHE A 876 38.89 1.97 0.85
CA PHE A 876 37.96 2.11 -0.28
C PHE A 876 38.32 1.07 -1.36
N ARG A 877 37.38 0.18 -1.69
CA ARG A 877 37.60 -0.97 -2.59
C ARG A 877 36.54 -1.07 -3.68
N LEU A 878 36.89 -1.61 -4.85
CA LEU A 878 35.96 -1.77 -5.97
C LEU A 878 35.50 -3.22 -6.15
N GLY A 879 34.20 -3.41 -6.37
CA GLY A 879 33.51 -4.65 -6.75
C GLY A 879 33.29 -5.66 -5.63
N SER A 880 34.15 -5.72 -4.61
CA SER A 880 33.94 -6.54 -3.40
C SER A 880 34.76 -6.03 -2.20
N ASP A 881 34.41 -6.51 -1.00
CA ASP A 881 35.15 -6.32 0.27
C ASP A 881 36.63 -6.76 0.22
N THR A 882 37.00 -7.56 -0.77
CA THR A 882 38.35 -8.07 -1.06
C THR A 882 38.89 -7.59 -2.41
N GLY A 883 38.19 -6.67 -3.06
CA GLY A 883 38.44 -6.14 -4.40
C GLY A 883 39.61 -5.14 -4.48
N GLN A 884 39.73 -4.44 -5.62
CA GLN A 884 40.83 -3.49 -5.85
C GLN A 884 40.77 -2.36 -4.83
N LEU A 885 41.84 -2.18 -4.04
CA LEU A 885 41.99 -1.05 -3.13
C LEU A 885 42.34 0.21 -3.95
N ILE A 886 41.49 1.24 -3.84
CA ILE A 886 41.66 2.52 -4.53
C ILE A 886 42.18 3.63 -3.61
N GLY A 887 42.02 3.49 -2.29
CA GLY A 887 42.60 4.41 -1.31
C GLY A 887 42.26 4.03 0.13
N THR A 888 42.86 4.73 1.10
CA THR A 888 42.65 4.50 2.53
C THR A 888 42.63 5.81 3.32
N VAL A 889 41.80 5.90 4.34
CA VAL A 889 41.71 7.05 5.26
C VAL A 889 41.99 6.58 6.69
N ASP A 890 43.00 7.17 7.33
CA ASP A 890 43.30 6.90 8.75
C ASP A 890 42.51 7.87 9.65
N VAL A 891 41.60 7.32 10.46
CA VAL A 891 40.78 8.05 11.42
C VAL A 891 41.40 7.93 12.81
N SER A 892 41.72 9.05 13.45
CA SER A 892 42.26 9.09 14.82
C SER A 892 41.21 9.47 15.87
N ASN A 893 41.51 9.25 17.16
CA ASN A 893 40.66 9.66 18.28
C ASN A 893 40.28 11.15 18.21
N THR A 894 38.98 11.46 18.18
CA THR A 894 38.42 12.82 18.14
C THR A 894 37.95 13.33 19.50
N GLY A 895 38.02 12.49 20.54
CA GLY A 895 37.65 12.83 21.92
C GLY A 895 36.21 12.47 22.30
N GLY A 896 35.48 11.75 21.46
CA GLY A 896 34.16 11.19 21.75
C GLY A 896 33.48 10.58 20.51
N TRP A 897 32.53 9.66 20.72
CA TRP A 897 31.78 8.98 19.64
C TRP A 897 30.90 9.90 18.79
N GLN A 898 30.64 11.11 19.30
CA GLN A 898 29.82 12.14 18.66
C GLN A 898 30.61 13.46 18.62
N GLN A 899 31.95 13.38 18.45
CA GLN A 899 32.82 14.53 18.22
C GLN A 899 33.45 14.39 16.84
N TRP A 900 32.98 15.20 15.90
CA TRP A 900 33.17 14.97 14.48
C TRP A 900 34.34 15.75 13.90
N GLU A 901 35.27 15.04 13.27
CA GLU A 901 36.35 15.61 12.46
C GLU A 901 36.28 15.03 11.04
N THR A 902 36.79 15.77 10.06
CA THR A 902 36.88 15.29 8.67
C THR A 902 38.30 14.81 8.42
N PHE A 903 38.43 13.55 7.99
CA PHE A 903 39.68 12.90 7.64
C PHE A 903 39.72 12.69 6.13
N SER A 904 40.88 12.86 5.52
CA SER A 904 41.03 12.75 4.07
C SER A 904 42.08 11.73 3.71
N GLY A 905 41.94 11.11 2.55
CA GLY A 905 42.92 10.17 2.01
C GLY A 905 42.90 10.20 0.49
N ASP A 906 44.06 9.93 -0.09
CA ASP A 906 44.21 9.88 -1.54
C ASP A 906 43.50 8.64 -2.10
N VAL A 907 42.76 8.82 -3.20
CA VAL A 907 42.18 7.73 -3.99
C VAL A 907 42.58 7.88 -5.46
N ASP A 908 42.55 6.79 -6.22
CA ASP A 908 42.76 6.80 -7.67
C ASP A 908 41.75 5.85 -8.32
N VAL A 909 40.67 6.42 -8.84
CA VAL A 909 39.57 5.69 -9.46
C VAL A 909 38.92 6.50 -10.57
N GLU A 910 38.58 5.84 -11.67
CA GLU A 910 37.81 6.37 -12.80
C GLU A 910 36.73 5.36 -13.22
N GLY A 911 35.63 5.86 -13.80
CA GLY A 911 34.50 5.05 -14.29
C GLY A 911 33.53 4.59 -13.20
N THR A 912 32.51 3.82 -13.59
CA THR A 912 31.40 3.41 -12.71
C THR A 912 31.65 2.05 -12.07
N HIS A 913 31.55 1.95 -10.74
CA HIS A 913 31.84 0.72 -9.97
C HIS A 913 30.94 0.57 -8.75
N ASP A 914 30.78 -0.66 -8.25
CA ASP A 914 30.32 -0.89 -6.88
C ASP A 914 31.48 -0.59 -5.91
N LEU A 915 31.28 0.37 -5.00
CA LEU A 915 32.28 0.83 -4.04
C LEU A 915 32.04 0.18 -2.66
N PHE A 916 33.09 -0.36 -2.03
CA PHE A 916 33.08 -0.88 -0.67
C PHE A 916 33.95 -0.02 0.25
N LEU A 917 33.46 0.30 1.44
CA LEU A 917 34.26 0.82 2.55
C LEU A 917 34.48 -0.32 3.55
N VAL A 918 35.73 -0.69 3.80
CA VAL A 918 36.12 -1.79 4.70
C VAL A 918 36.92 -1.24 5.88
N PHE A 919 36.49 -1.54 7.11
CA PHE A 919 37.06 -0.95 8.32
C PHE A 919 38.08 -1.88 8.97
N THR A 920 39.32 -1.40 9.17
CA THR A 920 40.43 -2.23 9.65
C THR A 920 41.18 -1.61 10.83
N SER A 921 41.66 -2.45 11.75
CA SER A 921 42.49 -2.05 12.89
C SER A 921 43.20 -3.26 13.53
N ASN A 922 44.19 -3.01 14.38
CA ASN A 922 44.79 -4.04 15.24
C ASN A 922 44.05 -4.18 16.60
N SER A 923 42.96 -3.42 16.79
CA SER A 923 42.10 -3.44 17.99
C SER A 923 40.98 -4.48 17.87
N SER A 924 40.47 -4.96 19.00
CA SER A 924 39.29 -5.83 19.10
C SER A 924 38.06 -5.12 19.68
N ASN A 925 38.10 -3.80 19.80
CA ASN A 925 36.98 -2.95 20.23
C ASN A 925 36.50 -2.11 19.05
N ASP A 926 35.34 -1.47 19.19
CA ASP A 926 34.76 -0.52 18.24
C ASP A 926 35.77 0.58 17.88
N LEU A 927 35.77 0.99 16.61
CA LEU A 927 36.84 1.74 15.97
C LEU A 927 36.50 3.22 15.81
N MET A 928 35.38 3.52 15.17
CA MET A 928 34.93 4.85 14.79
C MET A 928 33.44 4.83 14.47
N ASN A 929 32.85 6.01 14.37
CA ASN A 929 31.60 6.27 13.66
C ASN A 929 31.91 7.04 12.38
N VAL A 930 31.15 6.84 11.31
CA VAL A 930 31.28 7.57 10.05
C VAL A 930 29.92 8.17 9.68
N ASN A 931 29.91 9.46 9.39
CA ASN A 931 28.70 10.23 9.07
C ASN A 931 28.48 10.34 7.56
N TRP A 932 29.49 10.79 6.81
CA TRP A 932 29.45 10.82 5.35
C TRP A 932 30.86 10.66 4.78
N PHE A 933 30.93 10.31 3.51
CA PHE A 933 32.15 10.43 2.71
C PHE A 933 31.86 11.10 1.38
N GLU A 934 32.81 11.88 0.90
CA GLU A 934 32.69 12.65 -0.34
C GLU A 934 34.00 12.49 -1.09
N PHE A 935 33.92 12.04 -2.33
CA PHE A 935 35.10 12.06 -3.18
C PHE A 935 35.23 13.45 -3.77
N GLU A 936 36.44 13.94 -3.82
CA GLU A 936 36.72 15.15 -4.58
C GLU A 936 37.08 14.71 -5.99
N GLN A 937 36.42 15.35 -6.96
CA GLN A 937 36.78 15.19 -8.37
C GLN A 937 38.27 15.37 -8.50
N ALA A 938 38.90 14.54 -9.33
CA ALA A 938 40.20 14.87 -9.86
C ALA A 938 40.00 16.14 -10.70
N GLU A 939 40.08 17.32 -10.06
CA GLU A 939 39.58 18.54 -10.67
C GLU A 939 40.37 18.84 -11.94
N GLY A 940 39.66 18.68 -13.06
CA GLY A 940 39.66 19.57 -14.20
C GLY A 940 39.25 21.00 -13.80
N SER A 941 39.85 21.54 -12.74
CA SER A 941 39.53 22.75 -12.00
C SER A 941 39.07 23.93 -12.86
N THR A 942 37.89 24.47 -12.60
CA THR A 942 37.82 25.92 -12.34
C THR A 942 37.88 26.13 -10.84
N ASP A 943 38.98 25.67 -10.25
CA ASP A 943 39.52 26.21 -9.01
C ASP A 943 39.61 27.74 -9.20
N PRO A 944 39.06 28.57 -8.31
CA PRO A 944 39.24 30.02 -8.36
C PRO A 944 40.73 30.44 -8.26
N ASP A 945 41.64 29.53 -7.90
CA ASP A 945 43.11 29.66 -7.94
C ASP A 945 43.77 28.95 -9.17
N ALA A 946 42.99 28.36 -10.09
CA ALA A 946 43.49 27.68 -11.29
C ALA A 946 44.37 28.62 -12.14
N ARG A 947 45.56 28.15 -12.52
CA ARG A 947 46.49 28.95 -13.33
C ARG A 947 45.97 29.00 -14.76
N ASN A 948 45.56 30.19 -15.19
CA ASN A 948 45.18 30.44 -16.59
C ASN A 948 46.42 30.31 -17.51
N PRO A 949 46.51 29.26 -18.36
CA PRO A 949 47.64 29.06 -19.27
C PRO A 949 47.64 30.00 -20.46
N TYR A 950 46.52 30.70 -20.72
CA TYR A 950 46.34 31.64 -21.83
C TYR A 950 46.86 33.05 -21.53
N SER A 951 47.61 33.19 -20.43
CA SER A 951 48.43 34.36 -20.09
C SER A 951 49.83 33.89 -19.65
N PRO A 952 50.89 34.74 -19.72
CA PRO A 952 52.25 34.28 -19.45
C PRO A 952 52.46 33.81 -18.00
N ILE A 953 52.59 32.49 -17.82
CA ILE A 953 52.97 31.86 -16.56
C ILE A 953 54.47 32.01 -16.39
N GLN A 954 54.88 32.76 -15.38
CA GLN A 954 56.29 32.99 -15.05
C GLN A 954 56.94 31.68 -14.58
N ALA A 955 58.04 31.26 -15.20
CA ALA A 955 58.60 29.92 -15.04
C ALA A 955 59.15 29.65 -13.64
N GLN A 956 59.53 30.70 -12.90
CA GLN A 956 59.95 30.66 -11.50
C GLN A 956 58.79 30.48 -10.51
N THR A 957 57.54 30.58 -10.97
CA THR A 957 56.36 30.37 -10.12
C THR A 957 55.94 28.90 -10.07
N TYR A 958 56.84 27.96 -10.39
CA TYR A 958 56.55 26.53 -10.30
C TYR A 958 56.14 26.12 -8.88
N ASP A 959 55.30 25.09 -8.80
CA ASP A 959 54.79 24.55 -7.54
C ASP A 959 55.67 23.39 -7.01
N ASP A 960 56.39 22.71 -7.90
CA ASP A 960 57.46 21.76 -7.53
C ASP A 960 58.55 21.70 -8.62
N MET A 961 59.76 21.27 -8.27
CA MET A 961 60.87 21.17 -9.23
C MET A 961 61.92 20.13 -8.86
N SER A 962 62.71 19.73 -9.86
CA SER A 962 63.94 18.98 -9.65
C SER A 962 65.08 19.53 -10.51
N GLY A 963 66.21 19.81 -9.86
CA GLY A 963 67.49 20.11 -10.52
C GLY A 963 67.73 21.56 -10.93
N ILE A 964 66.71 22.41 -10.93
CA ILE A 964 66.82 23.82 -11.36
C ILE A 964 67.20 24.79 -10.23
N GLN A 965 67.56 26.03 -10.59
CA GLN A 965 67.72 27.17 -9.67
C GLN A 965 67.07 28.43 -10.26
N THR A 966 66.78 29.44 -9.42
CA THR A 966 66.27 30.75 -9.86
C THR A 966 67.37 31.82 -9.85
N GLU A 967 67.30 32.79 -10.77
CA GLU A 967 68.17 33.98 -10.81
C GLU A 967 67.43 35.23 -11.35
N GLU A 968 67.95 36.43 -11.08
CA GLU A 968 67.41 37.68 -11.65
C GLU A 968 67.47 37.66 -13.19
N THR A 969 66.36 37.96 -13.85
CA THR A 969 66.28 37.99 -15.31
C THR A 969 66.65 39.37 -15.86
N SER A 970 67.32 39.38 -17.02
CA SER A 970 67.55 40.61 -17.80
C SER A 970 66.51 40.84 -18.91
N ASP A 971 65.51 39.96 -19.04
CA ASP A 971 64.41 40.11 -20.00
C ASP A 971 63.50 41.29 -19.63
N GLU A 972 62.75 41.82 -20.61
CA GLU A 972 61.87 42.98 -20.37
C GLU A 972 60.62 42.64 -19.54
N SER A 973 60.33 41.35 -19.34
CA SER A 973 59.19 40.81 -18.59
C SER A 973 59.67 39.89 -17.46
N GLY A 974 59.23 40.13 -16.22
CA GLY A 974 59.55 39.28 -15.06
C GLY A 974 60.70 39.81 -14.18
N GLU A 975 60.75 39.38 -12.93
CA GLU A 975 61.83 39.74 -11.97
C GLU A 975 62.93 38.67 -11.88
N GLU A 976 62.57 37.39 -12.06
CA GLU A 976 63.49 36.24 -12.00
C GLU A 976 63.16 35.21 -13.10
N ASN A 977 64.12 34.35 -13.47
CA ASN A 977 63.94 33.20 -14.37
C ASN A 977 64.42 31.90 -13.70
N ILE A 978 64.06 30.74 -14.26
CA ILE A 978 64.68 29.44 -13.90
C ILE A 978 65.90 29.17 -14.80
N GLY A 979 66.92 28.51 -14.25
CA GLY A 979 68.20 28.26 -14.90
C GLY A 979 69.00 27.11 -14.28
N TRP A 980 70.23 26.91 -14.78
CA TRP A 980 71.07 25.71 -14.51
C TRP A 980 70.37 24.39 -14.85
N ILE A 981 69.47 24.43 -15.83
CA ILE A 981 68.61 23.30 -16.20
C ILE A 981 69.44 22.24 -16.93
N GLY A 982 69.56 21.04 -16.37
CA GLY A 982 70.21 19.88 -16.97
C GLY A 982 69.23 18.88 -17.60
N ASN A 983 69.77 17.85 -18.27
CA ASN A 983 68.94 16.79 -18.85
C ASN A 983 68.29 15.92 -17.76
N GLY A 984 66.96 15.88 -17.77
CA GLY A 984 66.11 15.13 -16.83
C GLY A 984 65.54 15.99 -15.70
N ASP A 985 65.94 17.26 -15.62
CA ASP A 985 65.36 18.24 -14.71
C ASP A 985 63.94 18.60 -15.15
N TRP A 986 63.13 19.10 -14.21
CA TRP A 986 61.74 19.44 -14.48
C TRP A 986 61.18 20.47 -13.51
N VAL A 987 60.10 21.11 -13.93
CA VAL A 987 59.24 21.95 -13.08
C VAL A 987 57.77 21.54 -13.27
N ARG A 988 56.98 21.62 -12.20
CA ARG A 988 55.53 21.35 -12.18
C ARG A 988 54.77 22.63 -11.86
N PHE A 989 53.68 22.88 -12.58
CA PHE A 989 52.67 23.86 -12.27
C PHE A 989 51.37 23.12 -11.94
N ASN A 990 50.79 23.38 -10.79
CA ASN A 990 49.56 22.75 -10.37
C ASN A 990 48.35 23.42 -11.05
N ASN A 991 47.27 22.66 -11.23
CA ASN A 991 45.94 23.17 -11.60
C ASN A 991 45.95 24.12 -12.82
N VAL A 992 46.56 23.72 -13.94
CA VAL A 992 46.60 24.52 -15.17
C VAL A 992 45.39 24.23 -16.05
N ASN A 993 44.52 25.23 -16.27
CA ASN A 993 43.21 25.05 -16.91
C ASN A 993 43.23 25.25 -18.44
N PHE A 994 43.14 24.17 -19.21
CA PHE A 994 43.13 24.17 -20.68
C PHE A 994 41.72 24.10 -21.30
N ASN A 995 40.65 24.43 -20.58
CA ASN A 995 39.26 24.24 -21.04
C ASN A 995 38.86 25.06 -22.29
N GLU A 996 39.62 26.10 -22.68
CA GLU A 996 39.43 26.80 -23.97
C GLU A 996 40.00 26.05 -25.19
N GLY A 997 40.62 24.88 -24.98
CA GLY A 997 41.24 24.03 -26.00
C GLY A 997 42.54 24.64 -26.55
N THR A 998 43.66 23.93 -26.44
CA THR A 998 44.97 24.45 -26.88
C THR A 998 45.32 24.07 -28.31
N SER A 999 46.13 24.92 -28.97
CA SER A 999 46.70 24.60 -30.28
C SER A 999 48.21 24.80 -30.37
N SER A 1000 48.78 25.71 -29.57
CA SER A 1000 50.22 25.88 -29.48
C SER A 1000 50.65 26.49 -28.14
N VAL A 1001 51.90 26.23 -27.74
CA VAL A 1001 52.55 26.79 -26.56
C VAL A 1001 53.77 27.62 -26.97
N ASN A 1002 53.94 28.76 -26.32
CA ASN A 1002 55.11 29.64 -26.40
C ASN A 1002 55.94 29.52 -25.13
N ILE A 1003 57.26 29.50 -25.28
CA ILE A 1003 58.23 29.50 -24.18
C ILE A 1003 59.28 30.58 -24.43
N ARG A 1004 59.50 31.44 -23.44
CA ARG A 1004 60.55 32.47 -23.45
C ARG A 1004 61.81 31.90 -22.80
N ALA A 1005 62.83 31.61 -23.60
CA ALA A 1005 64.02 30.90 -23.15
C ALA A 1005 65.33 31.51 -23.67
N ALA A 1006 66.44 31.19 -23.00
CA ALA A 1006 67.80 31.60 -23.36
C ALA A 1006 68.77 30.44 -23.20
N SER A 1007 69.77 30.32 -24.09
CA SER A 1007 70.83 29.31 -23.97
C SER A 1007 72.14 29.80 -24.59
N ASP A 1008 73.26 29.60 -23.89
CA ASP A 1008 74.62 29.83 -24.42
C ASP A 1008 75.24 28.56 -25.02
N ASN A 1009 74.64 27.39 -24.74
CA ASN A 1009 75.00 26.09 -25.30
C ASN A 1009 74.08 25.73 -26.47
N ASP A 1010 74.14 24.49 -26.98
CA ASP A 1010 73.34 24.07 -28.14
C ASP A 1010 71.81 24.11 -27.89
N GLY A 1011 71.38 24.19 -26.62
CA GLY A 1011 69.99 24.20 -26.20
C GLY A 1011 69.48 22.81 -25.80
N GLY A 1012 68.18 22.58 -25.92
CA GLY A 1012 67.51 21.32 -25.56
C GLY A 1012 66.04 21.32 -25.93
N THR A 1013 65.34 20.23 -25.61
CA THR A 1013 63.90 20.08 -25.86
C THR A 1013 63.14 20.15 -24.53
N VAL A 1014 62.10 20.97 -24.49
CA VAL A 1014 61.14 21.01 -23.38
C VAL A 1014 59.94 20.14 -23.76
N GLU A 1015 59.71 19.09 -22.99
CA GLU A 1015 58.51 18.25 -23.11
C GLU A 1015 57.43 18.79 -22.16
N PHE A 1016 56.23 19.03 -22.67
CA PHE A 1016 55.06 19.42 -21.90
C PHE A 1016 54.24 18.16 -21.62
N ARG A 1017 54.09 17.79 -20.35
CA ARG A 1017 53.40 16.57 -19.91
C ARG A 1017 52.34 16.90 -18.87
N ILE A 1018 51.24 16.16 -18.86
CA ILE A 1018 50.17 16.32 -17.87
C ILE A 1018 50.14 15.16 -16.88
N GLY A 1019 49.75 15.45 -15.64
CA GLY A 1019 49.58 14.51 -14.54
C GLY A 1019 50.88 14.11 -13.82
N SER A 1020 51.97 13.81 -14.54
CA SER A 1020 53.28 13.51 -13.91
C SER A 1020 54.48 13.80 -14.82
N GLN A 1021 55.71 13.79 -14.27
CA GLN A 1021 56.96 13.89 -15.06
C GLN A 1021 57.06 12.80 -16.15
N SER A 1022 56.43 11.64 -15.97
CA SER A 1022 56.34 10.56 -16.96
C SER A 1022 54.95 10.44 -17.62
N GLY A 1023 54.07 11.41 -17.37
CA GLY A 1023 52.67 11.42 -17.79
C GLY A 1023 52.49 11.69 -19.28
N THR A 1024 51.23 11.87 -19.68
CA THR A 1024 50.84 12.04 -21.09
C THR A 1024 51.58 13.23 -21.70
N LEU A 1025 52.31 12.99 -22.79
CA LEU A 1025 53.02 14.03 -23.53
C LEU A 1025 52.04 14.78 -24.42
N ILE A 1026 51.85 16.07 -24.13
CA ILE A 1026 50.90 16.93 -24.86
C ILE A 1026 51.58 17.80 -25.92
N GLY A 1027 52.91 17.96 -25.85
CA GLY A 1027 53.70 18.58 -26.91
C GLY A 1027 55.16 18.80 -26.53
N THR A 1028 55.96 19.30 -27.47
CA THR A 1028 57.40 19.53 -27.28
C THR A 1028 57.84 20.83 -27.94
N VAL A 1029 58.78 21.56 -27.32
CA VAL A 1029 59.42 22.75 -27.91
C VAL A 1029 60.94 22.59 -27.91
N ASP A 1030 61.55 22.73 -29.09
CA ASP A 1030 63.01 22.78 -29.24
C ASP A 1030 63.53 24.21 -29.01
N VAL A 1031 64.37 24.39 -27.99
CA VAL A 1031 65.06 25.65 -27.68
C VAL A 1031 66.48 25.57 -28.21
N SER A 1032 66.87 26.48 -29.10
CA SER A 1032 68.23 26.56 -29.65
C SER A 1032 69.08 27.65 -28.98
N ASN A 1033 70.40 27.61 -29.18
CA ASN A 1033 71.34 28.64 -28.73
C ASN A 1033 70.89 30.07 -29.11
N THR A 1034 70.74 30.95 -28.11
CA THR A 1034 70.33 32.35 -28.26
C THR A 1034 71.50 33.34 -28.16
N GLY A 1035 72.72 32.85 -27.96
CA GLY A 1035 73.95 33.64 -27.88
C GLY A 1035 74.32 34.10 -26.46
N GLY A 1036 73.65 33.59 -25.43
CA GLY A 1036 73.98 33.80 -24.02
C GLY A 1036 72.85 33.42 -23.06
N TRP A 1037 73.19 33.07 -21.81
CA TRP A 1037 72.24 32.66 -20.75
C TRP A 1037 71.17 33.68 -20.36
N GLN A 1038 71.37 34.92 -20.81
CA GLN A 1038 70.51 36.07 -20.54
C GLN A 1038 70.22 36.82 -21.85
N GLN A 1039 70.18 36.09 -22.98
CA GLN A 1039 69.74 36.57 -24.29
C GLN A 1039 68.46 35.81 -24.67
N TRP A 1040 67.32 36.49 -24.61
CA TRP A 1040 66.02 35.82 -24.59
C TRP A 1040 65.37 35.79 -25.98
N GLU A 1041 64.95 34.61 -26.42
CA GLU A 1041 64.12 34.38 -27.60
C GLU A 1041 62.83 33.63 -27.19
N THR A 1042 61.79 33.74 -28.01
CA THR A 1042 60.54 32.99 -27.80
C THR A 1042 60.47 31.85 -28.81
N PHE A 1043 60.29 30.64 -28.31
CA PHE A 1043 60.15 29.42 -29.09
C PHE A 1043 58.72 28.91 -28.95
N SER A 1044 58.23 28.20 -29.95
CA SER A 1044 56.84 27.71 -29.96
C SER A 1044 56.77 26.26 -30.43
N GLY A 1045 55.75 25.55 -29.98
CA GLY A 1045 55.46 24.18 -30.41
C GLY A 1045 53.97 23.89 -30.35
N ASP A 1046 53.54 22.92 -31.15
CA ASP A 1046 52.15 22.48 -31.18
C ASP A 1046 51.86 21.65 -29.91
N VAL A 1047 50.71 21.91 -29.29
CA VAL A 1047 50.18 21.16 -28.15
C VAL A 1047 48.70 20.90 -28.38
N ASP A 1048 48.21 19.77 -27.91
CA ASP A 1048 46.80 19.39 -27.97
C ASP A 1048 46.39 18.83 -26.61
N VAL A 1049 45.71 19.67 -25.85
CA VAL A 1049 45.20 19.37 -24.51
C VAL A 1049 43.99 20.25 -24.20
N ASP A 1050 43.01 19.65 -23.55
CA ASP A 1050 41.83 20.24 -22.91
C ASP A 1050 41.74 19.74 -21.45
N GLY A 1051 40.82 20.28 -20.66
CA GLY A 1051 40.72 19.96 -19.22
C GLY A 1051 41.74 20.74 -18.37
N THR A 1052 41.65 20.63 -17.04
CA THR A 1052 42.68 21.17 -16.13
C THR A 1052 43.57 20.06 -15.61
N HIS A 1053 44.88 20.31 -15.62
CA HIS A 1053 45.88 19.30 -15.26
C HIS A 1053 47.08 19.93 -14.53
N ASP A 1054 47.78 19.13 -13.73
CA ASP A 1054 49.16 19.44 -13.33
C ASP A 1054 50.07 19.40 -14.57
N LEU A 1055 50.66 20.54 -14.92
CA LEU A 1055 51.54 20.69 -16.08
C LEU A 1055 53.01 20.51 -15.67
N PHE A 1056 53.68 19.53 -16.25
CA PHE A 1056 55.12 19.31 -16.13
C PHE A 1056 55.87 19.79 -17.37
N LEU A 1057 56.94 20.57 -17.16
CA LEU A 1057 57.96 20.83 -18.16
C LEU A 1057 59.16 19.95 -17.85
N VAL A 1058 59.46 19.00 -18.73
CA VAL A 1058 60.60 18.08 -18.59
C VAL A 1058 61.67 18.44 -19.61
N PHE A 1059 62.87 18.75 -19.12
CA PHE A 1059 63.95 19.25 -19.96
C PHE A 1059 64.87 18.11 -20.40
N THR A 1060 65.03 17.94 -21.71
CA THR A 1060 65.84 16.87 -22.30
C THR A 1060 66.90 17.42 -23.24
N GLY A 1061 68.08 16.79 -23.26
CA GLY A 1061 69.21 17.28 -24.04
C GLY A 1061 70.52 16.56 -23.71
N ASP A 1062 71.66 17.16 -24.08
CA ASP A 1062 72.98 16.59 -23.76
C ASP A 1062 73.23 16.66 -22.25
N SER A 1063 73.37 15.50 -21.59
CA SER A 1063 73.58 15.40 -20.14
C SER A 1063 74.93 15.88 -19.63
N SER A 1064 75.82 16.37 -20.51
CA SER A 1064 77.14 16.88 -20.14
C SER A 1064 77.19 18.40 -19.93
N GLN A 1065 76.10 19.14 -20.18
CA GLN A 1065 76.02 20.59 -20.09
C GLN A 1065 74.63 21.06 -19.62
N ASP A 1066 74.56 22.28 -19.09
CA ASP A 1066 73.28 22.97 -18.85
C ASP A 1066 72.63 23.30 -20.21
N LEU A 1067 71.30 23.21 -20.28
CA LEU A 1067 70.51 23.22 -21.50
C LEU A 1067 69.99 24.63 -21.83
N MET A 1068 69.27 25.26 -20.90
CA MET A 1068 68.60 26.54 -21.14
C MET A 1068 68.23 27.22 -19.81
N ASN A 1069 67.87 28.50 -19.90
CA ASN A 1069 67.09 29.24 -18.91
C ASN A 1069 65.69 29.47 -19.47
N VAL A 1070 64.66 29.49 -18.62
CA VAL A 1070 63.27 29.74 -19.00
C VAL A 1070 62.68 30.85 -18.14
N ASN A 1071 62.02 31.81 -18.79
CA ASN A 1071 61.42 32.97 -18.14
C ASN A 1071 59.91 32.81 -17.97
N TRP A 1072 59.18 32.42 -19.01
CA TRP A 1072 57.73 32.17 -18.93
C TRP A 1072 57.24 31.22 -20.02
N ILE A 1073 56.05 30.66 -19.81
CA ILE A 1073 55.28 29.89 -20.79
C ILE A 1073 53.86 30.46 -20.98
N GLU A 1074 53.31 30.34 -22.18
CA GLU A 1074 51.96 30.82 -22.51
C GLU A 1074 51.35 29.94 -23.60
N PHE A 1075 50.13 29.47 -23.39
CA PHE A 1075 49.38 28.64 -24.34
C PHE A 1075 48.41 29.51 -25.15
N THR A 1076 48.05 29.03 -26.33
CA THR A 1076 47.13 29.72 -27.24
C THR A 1076 45.97 28.81 -27.61
N SER A 1077 44.75 29.35 -27.55
CA SER A 1077 43.54 28.59 -27.83
C SER A 1077 43.32 28.39 -29.34
N GLY A 1078 42.78 27.23 -29.71
CA GLY A 1078 42.58 26.79 -31.09
C GLY A 1078 41.38 27.46 -31.79
N GLY A 1079 41.32 28.80 -31.84
CA GLY A 1079 40.23 29.55 -32.46
C GLY A 1079 40.71 30.88 -33.06
N SER A 1080 40.37 31.14 -34.32
CA SER A 1080 40.84 32.29 -35.11
C SER A 1080 40.52 33.66 -34.51
N ASP A 1081 41.59 34.41 -34.23
CA ASP A 1081 41.73 35.84 -33.92
C ASP A 1081 40.63 36.79 -34.48
N SER A 1082 39.92 37.53 -33.59
CA SER A 1082 40.00 39.00 -33.49
C SER A 1082 38.90 39.63 -32.59
N GLY A 1083 39.32 40.27 -31.48
CA GLY A 1083 38.71 41.53 -31.01
C GLY A 1083 38.08 41.59 -29.61
N ASP A 1084 38.92 41.77 -28.59
CA ASP A 1084 38.85 42.79 -27.51
C ASP A 1084 37.60 42.89 -26.57
N ASN A 1085 37.85 42.53 -25.31
CA ASN A 1085 37.32 43.02 -24.01
C ASN A 1085 35.85 42.76 -23.56
N GLY A 1086 35.69 41.75 -22.70
CA GLY A 1086 35.29 41.86 -21.28
C GLY A 1086 33.83 42.18 -20.87
N GLY A 1087 33.24 41.33 -20.02
CA GLY A 1087 32.03 41.66 -19.24
C GLY A 1087 31.51 40.51 -18.36
N SER A 1088 31.43 40.73 -17.05
CA SER A 1088 31.01 39.81 -15.98
C SER A 1088 29.48 39.72 -15.81
N ASN A 1089 28.96 38.55 -15.39
CA ASN A 1089 27.56 38.30 -14.98
C ASN A 1089 27.17 38.92 -13.61
N ASP A 1090 27.79 40.03 -13.24
CA ASP A 1090 27.40 40.80 -12.06
C ASP A 1090 26.54 41.98 -12.54
N GLY A 1091 25.25 41.97 -12.22
CA GLY A 1091 24.34 43.05 -12.60
C GLY A 1091 24.85 44.45 -12.27
N GLU A 1092 24.35 45.46 -12.98
CA GLU A 1092 24.85 46.82 -12.87
C GLU A 1092 24.04 47.65 -11.86
N THR A 1093 24.71 48.42 -10.98
CA THR A 1093 24.08 49.33 -10.03
C THR A 1093 24.57 50.77 -10.19
N HIS A 1094 23.63 51.71 -10.32
CA HIS A 1094 23.88 53.14 -10.44
C HIS A 1094 23.35 53.89 -9.21
N SER A 1095 24.26 54.55 -8.49
CA SER A 1095 23.93 55.36 -7.31
C SER A 1095 23.89 56.85 -7.63
N HIS A 1096 22.82 57.52 -7.20
CA HIS A 1096 22.64 58.97 -7.26
C HIS A 1096 22.18 59.51 -5.90
N ASP A 1097 22.34 60.81 -5.63
CA ASP A 1097 21.92 61.46 -4.38
C ASP A 1097 20.43 61.28 -4.00
N HIS A 1098 19.62 60.75 -4.92
CA HIS A 1098 18.15 60.69 -4.83
C HIS A 1098 17.56 59.30 -5.11
N TYR A 1099 18.37 58.37 -5.60
CA TYR A 1099 17.95 57.00 -5.92
C TYR A 1099 19.16 56.10 -6.14
N THR A 1100 18.97 54.81 -6.00
CA THR A 1100 19.85 53.75 -6.48
C THR A 1100 19.05 52.89 -7.46
N ALA A 1101 19.57 52.60 -8.64
CA ALA A 1101 18.84 51.86 -9.67
C ALA A 1101 19.77 51.00 -10.51
N GLY A 1102 19.27 49.93 -11.10
CA GLY A 1102 20.11 49.01 -11.83
C GLY A 1102 19.40 47.75 -12.30
N ILE A 1103 20.20 46.73 -12.59
CA ILE A 1103 19.75 45.39 -12.99
C ILE A 1103 20.40 44.34 -12.08
N THR A 1104 19.62 43.39 -11.55
CA THR A 1104 20.09 42.28 -10.69
C THR A 1104 19.41 40.96 -11.08
N ASN A 1105 19.86 39.86 -10.45
CA ASN A 1105 19.29 38.51 -10.61
C ASN A 1105 19.25 38.10 -12.08
N ILE A 1106 20.42 38.20 -12.71
CA ILE A 1106 20.64 37.86 -14.11
C ILE A 1106 20.92 36.36 -14.18
N THR A 1107 20.04 35.64 -14.87
CA THR A 1107 20.25 34.27 -15.32
C THR A 1107 20.41 34.28 -16.83
N GLU A 1108 20.68 33.14 -17.47
CA GLU A 1108 20.84 33.07 -18.92
C GLU A 1108 19.64 33.63 -19.71
N ASN A 1109 18.43 33.61 -19.12
CA ASN A 1109 17.19 33.98 -19.82
C ASN A 1109 16.34 35.09 -19.13
N GLU A 1110 16.76 35.60 -17.98
CA GLU A 1110 15.97 36.58 -17.22
C GLU A 1110 16.84 37.60 -16.49
N ALA A 1111 16.36 38.83 -16.35
CA ALA A 1111 16.97 39.84 -15.49
C ALA A 1111 15.92 40.74 -14.83
N THR A 1112 16.24 41.28 -13.66
CA THR A 1112 15.33 42.14 -12.90
C THR A 1112 15.86 43.57 -12.82
N LEU A 1113 15.13 44.54 -13.37
CA LEU A 1113 15.42 45.96 -13.16
C LEU A 1113 14.88 46.40 -11.80
N PHE A 1114 15.68 47.14 -11.04
CA PHE A 1114 15.30 47.70 -9.75
C PHE A 1114 15.50 49.21 -9.67
N PHE A 1115 14.68 49.86 -8.84
CA PHE A 1115 14.78 51.28 -8.52
C PHE A 1115 14.42 51.52 -7.05
N ASN A 1116 15.40 51.97 -6.25
CA ASN A 1116 15.25 52.34 -4.85
C ASN A 1116 15.34 53.87 -4.71
N PRO A 1117 14.23 54.59 -4.50
CA PRO A 1117 14.28 56.03 -4.31
C PRO A 1117 14.75 56.38 -2.89
N SER A 1118 15.60 57.40 -2.74
CA SER A 1118 16.10 57.83 -1.42
C SER A 1118 15.02 58.48 -0.53
N ALA A 1119 13.80 58.62 -1.03
CA ALA A 1119 12.61 59.09 -0.36
C ALA A 1119 11.39 58.42 -1.00
N GLU A 1120 10.36 58.12 -0.22
CA GLU A 1120 9.14 57.45 -0.68
C GLU A 1120 8.60 58.10 -1.97
N SER A 1121 8.42 57.27 -3.01
CA SER A 1121 7.90 57.65 -4.32
C SER A 1121 6.52 57.03 -4.49
N LEU A 1122 5.53 57.79 -4.95
CA LEU A 1122 4.18 57.24 -5.19
C LEU A 1122 4.14 56.29 -6.39
N TYR A 1123 5.11 56.41 -7.30
CA TYR A 1123 5.30 55.49 -8.42
C TYR A 1123 6.67 55.64 -9.08
N VAL A 1124 7.07 54.55 -9.73
CA VAL A 1124 8.19 54.50 -10.67
C VAL A 1124 7.72 53.83 -11.97
N ASP A 1125 7.98 54.48 -13.09
CA ASP A 1125 7.83 53.92 -14.43
C ASP A 1125 9.22 53.67 -15.04
N VAL A 1126 9.42 52.50 -15.67
CA VAL A 1126 10.64 52.17 -16.40
C VAL A 1126 10.42 52.23 -17.91
N HIS A 1127 11.40 52.75 -18.63
CA HIS A 1127 11.42 52.91 -20.08
C HIS A 1127 12.58 52.06 -20.65
N ILE A 1128 12.30 51.13 -21.56
CA ILE A 1128 13.27 50.09 -21.98
C ILE A 1128 13.34 49.98 -23.50
N ARG A 1129 14.53 49.71 -24.06
CA ARG A 1129 14.74 49.26 -25.45
C ARG A 1129 15.68 48.05 -25.44
N ILE A 1130 15.25 46.94 -26.03
CA ILE A 1130 16.07 45.74 -26.20
C ILE A 1130 16.56 45.70 -27.64
N ASN A 1131 17.87 45.50 -27.84
CA ASN A 1131 18.57 45.43 -29.12
C ASN A 1131 18.27 46.62 -30.06
N GLY A 1132 18.16 47.82 -29.49
CA GLY A 1132 17.84 49.04 -30.24
C GLY A 1132 16.41 49.10 -30.80
N GLY A 1133 15.51 48.26 -30.26
CA GLY A 1133 14.10 48.19 -30.65
C GLY A 1133 13.24 49.39 -30.20
N ASN A 1134 11.92 49.25 -30.36
CA ASN A 1134 10.98 50.29 -29.92
C ASN A 1134 10.99 50.45 -28.40
N GLN A 1135 10.81 51.69 -27.92
CA GLN A 1135 10.73 51.95 -26.49
C GLN A 1135 9.44 51.38 -25.88
N LEU A 1136 9.61 50.53 -24.88
CA LEU A 1136 8.56 49.98 -24.02
C LEU A 1136 8.50 50.79 -22.72
N ASN A 1137 7.31 50.94 -22.12
CA ASN A 1137 7.13 51.69 -20.88
C ASN A 1137 6.26 50.88 -19.92
N TYR A 1138 6.75 50.63 -18.70
CA TYR A 1138 6.08 49.81 -17.70
C TYR A 1138 5.99 50.55 -16.36
N ARG A 1139 4.86 50.40 -15.66
CA ARG A 1139 4.76 50.70 -14.23
C ARG A 1139 5.50 49.60 -13.48
N MET A 1140 6.41 49.97 -12.58
CA MET A 1140 7.13 49.00 -11.76
C MET A 1140 6.28 48.55 -10.56
N ASP A 1141 6.56 47.35 -10.06
CA ASP A 1141 5.89 46.76 -8.90
C ASP A 1141 6.63 47.16 -7.62
N GLU A 1142 5.92 47.68 -6.62
CA GLU A 1142 6.51 48.11 -5.35
C GLU A 1142 6.51 46.96 -4.34
N SER A 1143 7.66 46.75 -3.71
CA SER A 1143 7.84 45.79 -2.63
C SER A 1143 8.80 46.35 -1.59
N ASN A 1144 8.29 46.69 -0.40
CA ASN A 1144 9.09 47.14 0.76
C ASN A 1144 10.03 48.33 0.51
N GLY A 1145 9.65 49.27 -0.38
CA GLY A 1145 10.44 50.45 -0.73
C GLY A 1145 11.33 50.29 -1.96
N ASP A 1146 11.42 49.08 -2.53
CA ASP A 1146 12.05 48.79 -3.82
C ASP A 1146 11.02 48.66 -4.93
N TRP A 1147 11.34 49.21 -6.11
CA TRP A 1147 10.51 49.09 -7.31
C TRP A 1147 11.17 48.13 -8.28
N LEU A 1148 10.49 47.04 -8.65
CA LEU A 1148 11.05 45.94 -9.43
C LEU A 1148 10.33 45.74 -10.77
N ARG A 1149 11.07 45.23 -11.76
CA ARG A 1149 10.53 44.78 -13.05
C ARG A 1149 11.35 43.63 -13.62
N HIS A 1150 10.74 42.45 -13.73
CA HIS A 1150 11.33 41.29 -14.38
C HIS A 1150 11.26 41.39 -15.92
N LEU A 1151 12.33 40.96 -16.59
CA LEU A 1151 12.51 40.92 -18.04
C LEU A 1151 12.97 39.53 -18.46
N ASN A 1152 12.43 39.02 -19.56
CA ASN A 1152 12.92 37.81 -20.21
C ASN A 1152 13.82 38.25 -21.35
N LEU A 1153 15.06 37.78 -21.34
CA LEU A 1153 16.16 38.20 -22.20
C LEU A 1153 16.86 36.96 -22.76
N SER A 1154 17.66 37.12 -23.80
CA SER A 1154 18.55 36.05 -24.28
C SER A 1154 20.00 36.51 -24.15
N SER A 1155 20.91 35.58 -23.89
CA SER A 1155 22.34 35.88 -23.85
C SER A 1155 22.80 36.62 -25.13
N GLY A 1156 23.44 37.77 -24.95
CA GLY A 1156 23.84 38.72 -25.98
C GLY A 1156 22.90 39.91 -26.20
N ASP A 1157 21.75 39.98 -25.51
CA ASP A 1157 20.80 41.09 -25.65
C ASP A 1157 21.35 42.39 -25.04
N THR A 1158 21.29 43.50 -25.78
CA THR A 1158 21.62 44.83 -25.27
C THR A 1158 20.36 45.58 -24.83
N ILE A 1159 20.32 46.01 -23.58
CA ILE A 1159 19.19 46.70 -22.97
C ILE A 1159 19.57 48.15 -22.68
N GLU A 1160 18.85 49.11 -23.26
CA GLU A 1160 18.87 50.51 -22.82
C GLU A 1160 17.68 50.77 -21.90
N TYR A 1161 17.88 51.36 -20.72
CA TYR A 1161 16.79 51.65 -19.78
C TYR A 1161 16.90 53.02 -19.07
N SER A 1162 15.77 53.61 -18.69
CA SER A 1162 15.68 54.82 -17.86
C SER A 1162 14.41 54.80 -17.02
N PHE A 1163 14.35 55.60 -15.95
CA PHE A 1163 13.20 55.63 -15.04
C PHE A 1163 12.57 57.01 -14.96
N THR A 1164 11.25 57.07 -14.78
CA THR A 1164 10.52 58.26 -14.35
C THR A 1164 9.89 57.99 -12.99
N TYR A 1165 10.25 58.78 -11.99
CA TYR A 1165 9.79 58.59 -10.61
C TYR A 1165 9.22 59.87 -10.01
N GLU A 1166 8.29 59.70 -9.09
CA GLU A 1166 7.66 60.80 -8.35
C GLU A 1166 8.45 61.10 -7.08
N ARG A 1167 8.69 62.39 -6.80
CA ARG A 1167 9.26 62.82 -5.52
C ARG A 1167 8.68 64.16 -5.09
N SER A 1168 8.03 64.16 -3.93
CA SER A 1168 7.48 65.37 -3.28
C SER A 1168 6.51 66.19 -4.16
N GLY A 1169 5.70 65.51 -4.96
CA GLY A 1169 4.68 66.04 -5.86
C GLY A 1169 5.17 66.35 -7.29
N ALA A 1170 6.44 66.11 -7.62
CA ALA A 1170 7.01 66.37 -8.95
C ALA A 1170 7.60 65.10 -9.58
N GLN A 1171 7.54 64.99 -10.92
CA GLN A 1171 8.14 63.89 -11.68
C GLN A 1171 9.57 64.25 -12.11
N TYR A 1172 10.48 63.30 -11.97
CA TYR A 1172 11.87 63.37 -12.43
C TYR A 1172 12.17 62.16 -13.31
N SER A 1173 13.03 62.33 -14.30
CA SER A 1173 13.53 61.23 -15.13
C SER A 1173 15.04 61.08 -14.93
N THR A 1174 15.52 59.85 -14.96
CA THR A 1174 16.96 59.54 -14.94
C THR A 1174 17.59 59.72 -16.31
N ASP A 1175 18.91 59.66 -16.36
CA ASP A 1175 19.63 59.38 -17.60
C ASP A 1175 19.31 57.95 -18.11
N TRP A 1176 19.67 57.67 -19.36
CA TRP A 1176 19.61 56.32 -19.93
C TRP A 1176 20.86 55.52 -19.57
N PHE A 1177 20.66 54.29 -19.14
CA PHE A 1177 21.65 53.28 -18.81
C PHE A 1177 21.67 52.21 -19.91
N SER A 1178 22.76 51.45 -20.01
CA SER A 1178 22.90 50.38 -21.01
C SER A 1178 23.57 49.17 -20.40
N TYR A 1179 22.97 48.00 -20.54
CA TYR A 1179 23.48 46.71 -20.05
C TYR A 1179 23.48 45.68 -21.18
N SER A 1180 24.46 44.78 -21.20
CA SER A 1180 24.48 43.63 -22.13
C SER A 1180 24.30 42.36 -21.30
N HIS A 1181 23.21 41.64 -21.58
CA HIS A 1181 22.77 40.43 -20.91
C HIS A 1181 23.49 39.20 -21.43
#